data_AF-A0A9W7DZW4-F1
#
_entry.id   AF-A0A9W7DZW4-F1
#
_cell.length_a   1.000
_cell.length_b   1.000
_cell.length_c   1.000
_cell.angle_alpha   90.00
_cell.angle_beta   90.00
_cell.angle_gamma   90.00
#
_symmetry.space_group_name_H-M   'P 1'
#
loop_
_entity.id
_entity.type
_entity.pdbx_description
1 polymer ?
#
loop_
_entity_poly.entity_id
_entity_poly.type
_entity_poly.pdbx_seq_one_letter_code
_entity_poly.pdbx_strand_id
1 'polypeptide(L)'
;MGPQFSGLAVALDEGIYADRGLSPAFMPTCPPGLEALRVRSAVRGGETVVGVTEQNILIDCLHDSPSLNVSAVSGMFRESPLQLLSLKGGSPQKGAKIGCHDDTVALVERLLPEADVISVPRATKLDLLLDGQIDSVQIYSTTELSTILKSHPELSSSLVSTPFSSYGAELGYGQVIFAPNEFLTNPEHSATIEKFLDATYEGWRMSLLNPSAAIGSIKRVCDRLGLDEEGHTHYPCDDDALLREIVENCNDLVVETKEGHMLGVLDETRFNSATAYLSHPTVPPPSFGLAPTFYQPPPNLLKGSELSRTLLSSTSKLAKEISSLTSKEPSLTVITVGDHPEGGTLPTASLRRRMYSSRDNSWYDKVSTGKKHGIDVTSTVLPVDASTSDVLRAIEDAKDSDGIQLMWPLPEGIDSHACFSAIQVEKDVDGLVPGSETTPITVDAVLILLEKNGVKVEGKNVLVLGRSKIVGKPLSEKLLEMGATVTVASAETTEKTLEGHLKVADVVVSCVGLTGVVDLSLVKEGCTVVGVGKTFDEDKGYESDLTGEGKVGLYSSSPGGVGPMSVAVLMRNVVDKARKRVERQEERKSKGVLTDAEFASKPLPPGWSGRPLKKTFRLPSHPATLSFLSTVTDLSEKIDHHPDVDIIHKCTEGVEVVLKYETYTVGGVTSKDFEAVEMLEDVMAERHINPPPHLKRLPRSSFLYNLPPSLISPHPPPVRGASRFLQPPSKIHSNFTSAFKALWLEELKDTHTIVFNNSRVIKARSQLVDSGKVVEILFLDPHNTPLHTSLSSNVNGQEWKCMVRSPVSAGDTLPFKHFPGKVEVTSVISPWIEKGESPGSHCTVKITNHEDVTCSEFFESNGEIPIPPYFNREAVEDDAVRYQNVFSENEGSVAAPTAGLHFNDDLIDLVSSSSCFLTLHVGAGTFRPIEKEDVKDHEMHEEGFEVDVGEIGRLVERMEAGRKVLAVGTTSARTLESLYWLGVKGGGRLGQFECYEMEGNVGAAEALRSAMDMAEDGVIKGRTSLMIMPGYEFKVVDKLITNFHAPDSTLMLMVSAFAGQGDIKELYELAVKEEMRFLSYGDCMILDRKK
;
A
#
# COMPACT_ATOMS: atom_id res chain seq x y z
N MET A 1 -50.47 7.25 -20.91
CA MET A 1 -49.16 7.09 -21.58
C MET A 1 -48.29 8.32 -21.28
N GLY A 2 -47.95 8.56 -20.01
CA GLY A 2 -47.17 9.74 -19.60
C GLY A 2 -45.65 9.54 -19.69
N PRO A 3 -44.85 10.49 -19.17
CA PRO A 3 -43.38 10.38 -19.11
C PRO A 3 -42.84 9.06 -18.54
N GLN A 4 -43.56 8.44 -17.61
CA GLN A 4 -43.17 7.14 -17.03
C GLN A 4 -43.23 5.97 -18.03
N PHE A 5 -43.87 6.15 -19.19
CA PHE A 5 -43.92 5.18 -20.29
C PHE A 5 -43.17 5.68 -21.53
N SER A 6 -42.20 6.59 -21.36
CA SER A 6 -41.48 7.22 -22.47
C SER A 6 -40.92 6.21 -23.48
N GLY A 7 -40.31 5.11 -23.01
CA GLY A 7 -39.79 4.08 -23.92
C GLY A 7 -40.86 3.42 -24.80
N LEU A 8 -42.05 3.14 -24.24
CA LEU A 8 -43.16 2.60 -25.03
C LEU A 8 -43.66 3.61 -26.06
N ALA A 9 -43.80 4.88 -25.66
CA ALA A 9 -44.26 5.94 -26.54
C ALA A 9 -43.28 6.18 -27.70
N VAL A 10 -41.98 6.24 -27.42
CA VAL A 10 -40.94 6.40 -28.45
C VAL A 10 -40.94 5.21 -29.41
N ALA A 11 -40.95 3.97 -28.89
CA ALA A 11 -40.98 2.77 -29.75
C ALA A 11 -42.22 2.66 -30.64
N LEU A 12 -43.35 3.24 -30.20
CA LEU A 12 -44.61 3.32 -30.92
C LEU A 12 -44.66 4.42 -31.99
N ASP A 13 -44.00 5.54 -31.73
CA ASP A 13 -43.99 6.71 -32.61
C ASP A 13 -42.95 6.54 -33.73
N GLU A 14 -41.77 6.03 -33.36
CA GLU A 14 -40.64 5.77 -34.26
C GLU A 14 -40.78 4.45 -35.04
N GLY A 15 -41.89 3.71 -34.88
CA GLY A 15 -42.17 2.50 -35.66
C GLY A 15 -41.37 1.26 -35.26
N ILE A 16 -40.61 1.29 -34.17
CA ILE A 16 -39.71 0.21 -33.73
C ILE A 16 -40.44 -1.12 -33.52
N TYR A 17 -41.66 -1.09 -32.99
CA TYR A 17 -42.48 -2.31 -32.88
C TYR A 17 -42.81 -2.91 -34.25
N ALA A 18 -43.20 -2.08 -35.21
CA ALA A 18 -43.55 -2.52 -36.56
C ALA A 18 -42.34 -3.10 -37.29
N ASP A 19 -41.16 -2.51 -37.11
CA ASP A 19 -39.89 -3.01 -37.65
C ASP A 19 -39.54 -4.42 -37.15
N ARG A 20 -40.03 -4.79 -35.96
CA ARG A 20 -39.87 -6.13 -35.37
C ARG A 20 -41.05 -7.06 -35.66
N GLY A 21 -41.97 -6.64 -36.53
CA GLY A 21 -43.16 -7.39 -36.92
C GLY A 21 -44.24 -7.42 -35.85
N LEU A 22 -44.28 -6.43 -34.95
CA LEU A 22 -45.26 -6.33 -33.88
C LEU A 22 -46.30 -5.25 -34.18
N SER A 23 -47.55 -5.50 -33.81
CA SER A 23 -48.65 -4.53 -33.87
C SER A 23 -49.31 -4.42 -32.49
N PRO A 24 -48.71 -3.68 -31.55
CA PRO A 24 -49.22 -3.59 -30.19
C PRO A 24 -50.53 -2.79 -30.13
N ALA A 25 -51.49 -3.30 -29.36
CA ALA A 25 -52.74 -2.62 -29.05
C ALA A 25 -52.88 -2.43 -27.53
N PHE A 26 -53.45 -1.29 -27.12
CA PHE A 26 -53.65 -0.97 -25.70
C PHE A 26 -55.05 -1.34 -25.26
N MET A 27 -55.15 -2.15 -24.20
CA MET A 27 -56.41 -2.35 -23.51
C MET A 27 -56.83 -1.05 -22.79
N PRO A 28 -58.13 -0.80 -22.59
CA PRO A 28 -58.58 0.33 -21.79
C PRO A 28 -57.96 0.30 -20.38
N THR A 29 -57.85 1.45 -19.73
CA THR A 29 -57.32 1.55 -18.36
C THR A 29 -58.18 0.74 -17.37
N CYS A 30 -57.56 0.23 -16.31
CA CYS A 30 -58.26 -0.34 -15.15
C CYS A 30 -57.73 0.27 -13.85
N PRO A 31 -58.50 0.20 -12.75
CA PRO A 31 -58.00 0.52 -11.42
C PRO A 31 -56.72 -0.28 -11.07
N PRO A 32 -55.80 0.31 -10.29
CA PRO A 32 -54.66 -0.41 -9.73
C PRO A 32 -55.08 -1.67 -8.97
N GLY A 33 -54.33 -2.75 -9.12
CA GLY A 33 -54.61 -4.07 -8.54
C GLY A 33 -55.45 -4.99 -9.43
N LEU A 34 -56.05 -4.47 -10.51
CA LEU A 34 -56.87 -5.26 -11.45
C LEU A 34 -56.14 -5.61 -12.76
N GLU A 35 -54.92 -5.13 -12.95
CA GLU A 35 -54.14 -5.33 -14.18
C GLU A 35 -53.89 -6.81 -14.46
N ALA A 36 -53.48 -7.58 -13.44
CA ALA A 36 -53.20 -9.00 -13.60
C ALA A 36 -54.46 -9.78 -13.97
N LEU A 37 -55.60 -9.49 -13.34
CA LEU A 37 -56.89 -10.08 -13.69
C LEU A 37 -57.28 -9.73 -15.14
N ARG A 38 -57.04 -8.50 -15.56
CA ARG A 38 -57.35 -8.05 -16.91
C ARG A 38 -56.51 -8.78 -17.96
N VAL A 39 -55.20 -8.87 -17.76
CA VAL A 39 -54.30 -9.67 -18.60
C VAL A 39 -54.79 -11.10 -18.70
N ARG A 40 -55.21 -11.71 -17.58
CA ARG A 40 -55.72 -13.08 -17.58
C ARG A 40 -57.03 -13.26 -18.33
N SER A 41 -57.93 -12.29 -18.28
CA SER A 41 -59.17 -12.38 -19.05
C SER A 41 -58.95 -12.29 -20.57
N ALA A 42 -57.82 -11.72 -21.01
CA ALA A 42 -57.47 -11.55 -22.42
C ALA A 42 -56.73 -12.75 -23.07
N VAL A 43 -56.28 -13.75 -22.31
CA VAL A 43 -55.49 -14.92 -22.81
C VAL A 43 -56.22 -15.80 -23.84
N ARG A 44 -57.52 -15.57 -24.10
CA ARG A 44 -58.36 -16.44 -24.95
C ARG A 44 -58.25 -16.19 -26.47
N GLY A 45 -57.69 -15.07 -26.89
CA GLY A 45 -57.33 -14.83 -28.30
C GLY A 45 -55.89 -15.28 -28.52
N GLY A 46 -55.53 -15.82 -29.68
CA GLY A 46 -54.14 -16.21 -30.00
C GLY A 46 -53.12 -15.05 -30.03
N GLU A 47 -53.45 -13.93 -29.40
CA GLU A 47 -52.64 -12.74 -29.21
C GLU A 47 -51.77 -12.89 -27.96
N THR A 48 -50.57 -12.31 -28.01
CA THR A 48 -49.69 -12.24 -26.85
C THR A 48 -50.07 -11.03 -26.00
N VAL A 49 -50.39 -11.25 -24.73
CA VAL A 49 -50.82 -10.20 -23.80
C VAL A 49 -49.85 -10.08 -22.64
N VAL A 50 -49.41 -8.85 -22.37
CA VAL A 50 -48.57 -8.49 -21.22
C VAL A 50 -49.25 -7.39 -20.41
N GLY A 51 -48.88 -7.26 -19.14
CA GLY A 51 -49.34 -6.20 -18.26
C GLY A 51 -48.18 -5.41 -17.69
N VAL A 52 -48.51 -4.25 -17.13
CA VAL A 52 -47.55 -3.39 -16.43
C VAL A 52 -48.17 -2.92 -15.12
N THR A 53 -47.46 -3.06 -14.02
CA THR A 53 -47.88 -2.54 -12.70
C THR A 53 -46.67 -2.36 -11.78
N GLU A 54 -46.84 -1.85 -10.57
CA GLU A 54 -45.77 -1.77 -9.56
C GLU A 54 -45.56 -3.13 -8.87
N GLN A 55 -44.35 -3.48 -8.44
CA GLN A 55 -44.12 -4.77 -7.78
C GLN A 55 -44.96 -4.92 -6.50
N ASN A 56 -45.08 -3.87 -5.70
CA ASN A 56 -45.93 -3.81 -4.51
C ASN A 56 -47.41 -4.11 -4.82
N ILE A 57 -47.90 -3.77 -6.01
CA ILE A 57 -49.28 -4.07 -6.42
C ILE A 57 -49.37 -5.52 -6.94
N LEU A 58 -48.40 -5.94 -7.75
CA LEU A 58 -48.37 -7.29 -8.33
C LEU A 58 -48.33 -8.38 -7.26
N ILE A 59 -47.47 -8.22 -6.25
CA ILE A 59 -47.29 -9.23 -5.20
C ILE A 59 -48.53 -9.37 -4.33
N ASP A 60 -49.15 -8.25 -3.92
CA ASP A 60 -50.38 -8.28 -3.15
C ASP A 60 -51.51 -8.97 -3.95
N CYS A 61 -51.63 -8.64 -5.25
CA CYS A 61 -52.60 -9.28 -6.15
C CYS A 61 -52.37 -10.80 -6.30
N LEU A 62 -51.12 -11.24 -6.41
CA LEU A 62 -50.76 -12.66 -6.50
C LEU A 62 -50.96 -13.41 -5.18
N HIS A 63 -50.79 -12.74 -4.04
CA HIS A 63 -51.08 -13.29 -2.73
C HIS A 63 -52.58 -13.54 -2.55
N ASP A 64 -53.39 -12.54 -2.88
CA ASP A 64 -54.86 -12.61 -2.81
C ASP A 64 -55.45 -13.59 -3.84
N SER A 65 -54.80 -13.74 -5.00
CA SER A 65 -55.29 -14.57 -6.10
C SER A 65 -54.17 -15.37 -6.79
N PRO A 66 -53.61 -16.42 -6.13
CA PRO A 66 -52.51 -17.20 -6.68
C PRO A 66 -52.82 -17.89 -8.01
N SER A 67 -54.12 -18.15 -8.29
CA SER A 67 -54.58 -18.72 -9.56
C SER A 67 -54.36 -17.80 -10.76
N LEU A 68 -54.04 -16.53 -10.55
CA LEU A 68 -53.67 -15.62 -11.63
C LEU A 68 -52.41 -16.12 -12.36
N ASN A 69 -51.47 -16.82 -11.73
CA ASN A 69 -50.36 -17.52 -12.42
C ASN A 69 -49.69 -16.67 -13.54
N VAL A 70 -49.31 -15.45 -13.16
CA VAL A 70 -48.50 -14.53 -13.97
C VAL A 70 -47.16 -14.32 -13.27
N SER A 71 -46.14 -13.91 -14.04
CA SER A 71 -44.83 -13.56 -13.50
C SER A 71 -44.29 -12.29 -14.14
N ALA A 72 -43.57 -11.50 -13.35
CA ALA A 72 -42.76 -10.40 -13.85
C ALA A 72 -41.64 -10.95 -14.75
N VAL A 73 -41.51 -10.36 -15.94
CA VAL A 73 -40.52 -10.74 -16.96
C VAL A 73 -39.48 -9.66 -17.19
N SER A 74 -39.77 -8.42 -16.80
CA SER A 74 -38.87 -7.28 -17.00
C SER A 74 -39.20 -6.14 -16.02
N GLY A 75 -38.22 -5.33 -15.64
CA GLY A 75 -38.39 -4.16 -14.78
C GLY A 75 -38.25 -2.86 -15.58
N MET A 76 -39.15 -1.90 -15.46
CA MET A 76 -38.91 -0.57 -16.03
C MET A 76 -38.21 0.34 -15.03
N PHE A 77 -38.66 0.39 -13.78
CA PHE A 77 -38.01 1.19 -12.73
C PHE A 77 -37.41 0.27 -11.68
N ARG A 78 -36.08 0.35 -11.51
CA ARG A 78 -35.37 -0.51 -10.55
C ARG A 78 -35.79 -0.27 -9.10
N GLU A 79 -36.12 0.98 -8.77
CA GLU A 79 -36.53 1.38 -7.43
C GLU A 79 -37.93 2.00 -7.45
N SER A 80 -38.63 1.91 -6.32
CA SER A 80 -39.91 2.59 -6.15
C SER A 80 -39.69 4.11 -6.03
N PRO A 81 -40.36 4.94 -6.85
CA PRO A 81 -40.29 6.39 -6.72
C PRO A 81 -41.15 6.93 -5.55
N LEU A 82 -41.76 6.07 -4.73
CA LEU A 82 -42.63 6.47 -3.63
C LEU A 82 -41.84 7.17 -2.50
N GLN A 83 -42.27 8.39 -2.18
CA GLN A 83 -41.71 9.20 -1.10
C GLN A 83 -42.82 9.87 -0.29
N LEU A 84 -42.47 10.31 0.91
CA LEU A 84 -43.30 11.15 1.75
C LEU A 84 -42.79 12.59 1.72
N LEU A 85 -43.64 13.53 1.32
CA LEU A 85 -43.33 14.96 1.24
C LEU A 85 -43.97 15.71 2.42
N SER A 86 -43.21 16.57 3.10
CA SER A 86 -43.68 17.44 4.18
C SER A 86 -43.14 18.87 4.08
N LEU A 87 -43.83 19.84 4.71
CA LEU A 87 -43.41 21.24 4.80
C LEU A 87 -42.54 21.56 6.03
N LYS A 88 -42.46 20.62 6.98
CA LYS A 88 -41.68 20.71 8.22
C LYS A 88 -40.90 19.41 8.35
N GLY A 89 -39.58 19.48 8.24
CA GLY A 89 -38.72 18.30 8.24
C GLY A 89 -38.87 17.41 9.49
N GLY A 90 -38.57 16.13 9.34
CA GLY A 90 -38.64 15.11 10.39
C GLY A 90 -39.53 13.93 10.03
N SER A 91 -39.43 12.84 10.80
CA SER A 91 -40.41 11.75 10.70
C SER A 91 -41.78 12.24 11.18
N PRO A 92 -42.89 11.85 10.53
CA PRO A 92 -44.23 12.24 10.97
C PRO A 92 -44.42 11.92 12.46
N GLN A 93 -44.91 12.90 13.22
CA GLN A 93 -45.17 12.70 14.64
C GLN A 93 -46.38 11.78 14.83
N LYS A 94 -46.52 11.22 16.03
CA LYS A 94 -47.70 10.46 16.44
C LYS A 94 -48.97 11.28 16.20
N GLY A 95 -49.91 10.72 15.45
CA GLY A 95 -51.17 11.36 15.06
C GLY A 95 -51.07 12.33 13.88
N ALA A 96 -49.94 12.39 13.17
CA ALA A 96 -49.81 13.17 11.95
C ALA A 96 -50.77 12.67 10.87
N LYS A 97 -51.43 13.59 10.15
CA LYS A 97 -52.32 13.28 9.04
C LYS A 97 -51.53 13.11 7.76
N ILE A 98 -51.62 11.93 7.16
CA ILE A 98 -50.89 11.60 5.94
C ILE A 98 -51.87 11.33 4.80
N GLY A 99 -51.81 12.13 3.74
CA GLY A 99 -52.57 11.90 2.51
C GLY A 99 -51.88 10.88 1.61
N CYS A 100 -52.58 9.82 1.19
CA CYS A 100 -52.08 8.80 0.27
C CYS A 100 -53.07 8.48 -0.85
N HIS A 101 -52.59 7.83 -1.91
CA HIS A 101 -53.49 7.23 -2.90
C HIS A 101 -54.19 6.00 -2.31
N ASP A 102 -55.42 5.72 -2.76
CA ASP A 102 -56.22 4.55 -2.33
C ASP A 102 -55.41 3.25 -2.31
N ASP A 103 -54.58 3.03 -3.34
CA ASP A 103 -53.76 1.84 -3.55
C ASP A 103 -52.49 1.77 -2.67
N THR A 104 -52.18 2.83 -1.91
CA THR A 104 -50.99 2.92 -1.05
C THR A 104 -51.32 3.07 0.43
N VAL A 105 -52.60 3.21 0.81
CA VAL A 105 -53.03 3.40 2.21
C VAL A 105 -52.48 2.30 3.12
N ALA A 106 -52.74 1.03 2.78
CA ALA A 106 -52.32 -0.11 3.60
C ALA A 106 -50.78 -0.21 3.74
N LEU A 107 -50.04 0.22 2.71
CA LEU A 107 -48.58 0.28 2.76
C LEU A 107 -48.10 1.37 3.72
N VAL A 108 -48.69 2.57 3.66
CA VAL A 108 -48.29 3.69 4.52
C VAL A 108 -48.70 3.47 5.97
N GLU A 109 -49.88 2.89 6.23
CA GLU A 109 -50.30 2.46 7.57
C GLU A 109 -49.32 1.45 8.19
N ARG A 110 -48.78 0.54 7.37
CA ARG A 110 -47.76 -0.42 7.81
C ARG A 110 -46.44 0.25 8.18
N LEU A 111 -46.02 1.25 7.40
CA LEU A 111 -44.78 2.00 7.62
C LEU A 111 -44.86 2.95 8.82
N LEU A 112 -46.02 3.56 9.01
CA LEU A 112 -46.25 4.61 10.00
C LEU A 112 -47.54 4.31 10.80
N PRO A 113 -47.53 3.26 11.65
CA PRO A 113 -48.72 2.76 12.35
C PRO A 113 -49.28 3.74 13.38
N GLU A 114 -48.53 4.79 13.72
CA GLU A 114 -48.97 5.84 14.64
C GLU A 114 -49.53 7.08 13.93
N ALA A 115 -49.60 7.10 12.59
CA ALA A 115 -50.15 8.19 11.80
C ALA A 115 -51.63 7.99 11.45
N ASP A 116 -52.34 9.08 11.19
CA ASP A 116 -53.71 9.09 10.64
C ASP A 116 -53.61 9.11 9.11
N VAL A 117 -53.63 7.93 8.49
CA VAL A 117 -53.49 7.77 7.04
C VAL A 117 -54.86 7.90 6.38
N ILE A 118 -55.00 8.87 5.49
CA ILE A 118 -56.25 9.14 4.77
C ILE A 118 -56.03 8.99 3.26
N SER A 119 -56.98 8.32 2.61
CA SER A 119 -57.01 8.35 1.16
C SER A 119 -57.43 9.72 0.66
N VAL A 120 -56.67 10.28 -0.27
CA VAL A 120 -56.93 11.57 -0.89
C VAL A 120 -56.90 11.44 -2.42
N PRO A 121 -57.81 12.13 -3.14
CA PRO A 121 -57.77 12.16 -4.58
C PRO A 121 -56.41 12.67 -5.09
N ARG A 122 -55.87 11.96 -6.08
CA ARG A 122 -54.60 12.25 -6.75
C ARG A 122 -54.44 13.72 -7.17
N ALA A 123 -55.53 14.35 -7.61
CA ALA A 123 -55.55 15.73 -8.12
C ALA A 123 -55.43 16.81 -7.02
N THR A 124 -55.91 16.57 -5.81
CA THR A 124 -56.03 17.61 -4.76
C THR A 124 -55.02 17.44 -3.63
N LYS A 125 -54.24 16.37 -3.63
CA LYS A 125 -53.37 16.00 -2.49
C LYS A 125 -52.28 17.02 -2.18
N LEU A 126 -51.72 17.68 -3.20
CA LEU A 126 -50.70 18.72 -3.00
C LEU A 126 -51.33 20.00 -2.42
N ASP A 127 -52.53 20.37 -2.87
CA ASP A 127 -53.27 21.51 -2.33
C ASP A 127 -53.59 21.31 -0.84
N LEU A 128 -54.00 20.09 -0.45
CA LEU A 128 -54.25 19.75 0.95
C LEU A 128 -52.99 19.91 1.84
N LEU A 129 -51.81 19.59 1.31
CA LEU A 129 -50.54 19.80 2.02
C LEU A 129 -50.25 21.30 2.17
N LEU A 130 -50.40 22.07 1.08
CA LEU A 130 -50.13 23.51 1.06
C LEU A 130 -51.11 24.30 1.95
N ASP A 131 -52.36 23.87 2.01
CA ASP A 131 -53.39 24.44 2.88
C ASP A 131 -53.22 24.03 4.35
N GLY A 132 -52.29 23.12 4.67
CA GLY A 132 -52.06 22.61 6.02
C GLY A 132 -53.18 21.70 6.54
N GLN A 133 -53.98 21.12 5.66
CA GLN A 133 -55.04 20.16 6.01
C GLN A 133 -54.48 18.77 6.33
N ILE A 134 -53.32 18.45 5.76
CA ILE A 134 -52.51 17.27 6.05
C ILE A 134 -51.08 17.67 6.38
N ASP A 135 -50.40 16.88 7.20
CA ASP A 135 -49.02 17.14 7.63
C ASP A 135 -48.00 16.65 6.61
N SER A 136 -48.34 15.61 5.86
CA SER A 136 -47.48 15.01 4.82
C SER A 136 -48.31 14.31 3.75
N VAL A 137 -47.72 14.14 2.57
CA VAL A 137 -48.40 13.49 1.45
C VAL A 137 -47.48 12.51 0.73
N GLN A 138 -48.02 11.35 0.35
CA GLN A 138 -47.33 10.42 -0.53
C GLN A 138 -47.22 11.02 -1.92
N ILE A 139 -46.03 10.97 -2.50
CA ILE A 139 -45.73 11.45 -3.84
C ILE A 139 -44.90 10.44 -4.62
N TYR A 140 -44.81 10.62 -5.93
CA TYR A 140 -43.72 10.05 -6.71
C TYR A 140 -42.64 11.11 -6.91
N SER A 141 -41.39 10.75 -6.62
CA SER A 141 -40.23 11.65 -6.76
C SER A 141 -39.98 12.09 -8.20
N THR A 142 -40.42 11.29 -9.17
CA THR A 142 -40.27 11.58 -10.59
C THR A 142 -41.16 12.72 -11.06
N THR A 143 -42.28 12.97 -10.38
CA THR A 143 -43.39 13.78 -10.89
C THR A 143 -43.82 14.88 -9.93
N GLU A 144 -44.54 14.55 -8.85
CA GLU A 144 -45.17 15.55 -8.00
C GLU A 144 -44.15 16.44 -7.27
N LEU A 145 -42.94 15.92 -7.00
CA LEU A 145 -41.85 16.73 -6.42
C LEU A 145 -41.37 17.83 -7.38
N SER A 146 -41.11 17.48 -8.65
CA SER A 146 -40.71 18.47 -9.67
C SER A 146 -41.84 19.46 -9.94
N THR A 147 -43.09 18.99 -9.97
CA THR A 147 -44.27 19.85 -10.15
C THR A 147 -44.39 20.88 -9.03
N ILE A 148 -44.33 20.46 -7.76
CA ILE A 148 -44.48 21.41 -6.63
C ILE A 148 -43.30 22.38 -6.53
N LEU A 149 -42.06 21.93 -6.75
CA LEU A 149 -40.88 22.80 -6.71
C LEU A 149 -40.91 23.85 -7.82
N LYS A 150 -41.51 23.53 -8.96
CA LYS A 150 -41.67 24.46 -10.06
C LYS A 150 -42.81 25.45 -9.85
N SER A 151 -43.95 24.99 -9.35
CA SER A 151 -45.10 25.85 -9.05
C SER A 151 -44.85 26.75 -7.83
N HIS A 152 -44.03 26.29 -6.88
CA HIS A 152 -43.72 26.96 -5.60
C HIS A 152 -42.22 26.94 -5.28
N PRO A 153 -41.37 27.62 -6.08
CA PRO A 153 -39.91 27.63 -5.88
C PRO A 153 -39.50 28.21 -4.52
N GLU A 154 -40.32 29.09 -3.93
CA GLU A 154 -40.14 29.65 -2.59
C GLU A 154 -40.15 28.59 -1.49
N LEU A 155 -40.75 27.43 -1.73
CA LEU A 155 -40.84 26.33 -0.77
C LEU A 155 -39.67 25.35 -0.83
N SER A 156 -38.74 25.52 -1.76
CA SER A 156 -37.60 24.59 -1.98
C SER A 156 -36.75 24.33 -0.73
N SER A 157 -36.60 25.30 0.16
CA SER A 157 -35.85 25.15 1.42
C SER A 157 -36.67 24.56 2.57
N SER A 158 -38.00 24.54 2.45
CA SER A 158 -38.93 24.08 3.49
C SER A 158 -39.50 22.68 3.19
N LEU A 159 -39.54 22.29 1.91
CA LEU A 159 -39.98 20.97 1.48
C LEU A 159 -38.94 19.91 1.84
N VAL A 160 -39.39 18.86 2.51
CA VAL A 160 -38.58 17.68 2.81
C VAL A 160 -39.23 16.47 2.19
N SER A 161 -38.54 15.85 1.24
CA SER A 161 -38.98 14.61 0.59
C SER A 161 -38.17 13.43 1.10
N THR A 162 -38.84 12.44 1.67
CA THR A 162 -38.19 11.29 2.32
C THR A 162 -38.62 9.99 1.63
N PRO A 163 -37.69 9.20 1.06
CA PRO A 163 -38.00 7.90 0.48
C PRO A 163 -38.62 6.93 1.48
N PHE A 164 -39.54 6.07 1.03
CA PHE A 164 -40.15 5.07 1.91
C PHE A 164 -39.13 4.09 2.53
N SER A 165 -38.01 3.84 1.84
CA SER A 165 -36.90 3.05 2.39
C SER A 165 -36.28 3.63 3.65
N SER A 166 -36.35 4.95 3.86
CA SER A 166 -35.90 5.60 5.10
C SER A 166 -36.80 5.27 6.29
N TYR A 167 -38.02 4.81 6.05
CA TYR A 167 -38.96 4.29 7.06
C TYR A 167 -38.93 2.75 7.15
N GLY A 168 -37.94 2.09 6.55
CA GLY A 168 -37.76 0.64 6.58
C GLY A 168 -38.50 -0.13 5.47
N ALA A 169 -39.03 0.56 4.45
CA ALA A 169 -39.68 -0.12 3.32
C ALA A 169 -38.68 -0.78 2.36
N GLU A 170 -38.96 -2.02 1.94
CA GLU A 170 -38.21 -2.69 0.85
C GLU A 170 -39.12 -2.90 -0.38
N LEU A 171 -39.31 -1.85 -1.20
CA LEU A 171 -40.35 -1.82 -2.24
C LEU A 171 -39.92 -2.27 -3.65
N GLY A 172 -38.78 -2.98 -3.77
CA GLY A 172 -38.39 -3.65 -5.01
C GLY A 172 -38.39 -2.73 -6.24
N TYR A 173 -39.03 -3.20 -7.32
CA TYR A 173 -39.17 -2.52 -8.60
C TYR A 173 -40.42 -1.63 -8.64
N GLY A 174 -40.23 -0.33 -8.92
CA GLY A 174 -41.32 0.63 -9.03
C GLY A 174 -42.26 0.36 -10.20
N GLN A 175 -41.80 -0.38 -11.22
CA GLN A 175 -42.65 -0.80 -12.33
C GLN A 175 -42.10 -2.07 -12.97
N VAL A 176 -42.97 -3.06 -13.19
CA VAL A 176 -42.64 -4.34 -13.81
C VAL A 176 -43.58 -4.64 -14.97
N ILE A 177 -43.03 -5.25 -16.01
CA ILE A 177 -43.78 -5.88 -17.10
C ILE A 177 -43.96 -7.35 -16.70
N PHE A 178 -45.18 -7.86 -16.77
CA PHE A 178 -45.51 -9.23 -16.41
C PHE A 178 -46.33 -9.92 -17.51
N ALA A 179 -46.27 -11.25 -17.52
CA ALA A 179 -46.97 -12.08 -18.50
C ALA A 179 -47.55 -13.36 -17.87
N PRO A 180 -48.60 -13.94 -18.48
CA PRO A 180 -49.03 -15.32 -18.24
C PRO A 180 -47.89 -16.33 -18.29
N ASN A 181 -47.78 -17.20 -17.28
CA ASN A 181 -46.69 -18.18 -17.22
C ASN A 181 -46.70 -19.18 -18.39
N GLU A 182 -47.88 -19.51 -18.94
CA GLU A 182 -47.99 -20.36 -20.13
C GLU A 182 -47.42 -19.70 -21.40
N PHE A 183 -47.35 -18.38 -21.48
CA PHE A 183 -46.74 -17.67 -22.63
C PHE A 183 -45.22 -17.78 -22.61
N LEU A 184 -44.62 -17.87 -21.43
CA LEU A 184 -43.16 -17.98 -21.25
C LEU A 184 -42.61 -19.34 -21.68
N THR A 185 -43.47 -20.37 -21.71
CA THR A 185 -43.10 -21.72 -22.14
C THR A 185 -43.53 -22.04 -23.57
N ASN A 186 -44.40 -21.22 -24.16
CA ASN A 186 -44.79 -21.33 -25.57
C ASN A 186 -43.78 -20.56 -26.45
N PRO A 187 -43.08 -21.21 -27.40
CA PRO A 187 -42.05 -20.56 -28.21
C PRO A 187 -42.51 -19.34 -29.01
N GLU A 188 -43.75 -19.34 -29.51
CA GLU A 188 -44.30 -18.25 -30.32
C GLU A 188 -44.61 -17.01 -29.46
N HIS A 189 -45.28 -17.22 -28.33
CA HIS A 189 -45.56 -16.13 -27.38
C HIS A 189 -44.28 -15.62 -26.74
N SER A 190 -43.39 -16.50 -26.27
CA SER A 190 -42.08 -16.17 -25.71
C SER A 190 -41.28 -15.26 -26.65
N ALA A 191 -41.12 -15.65 -27.91
CA ALA A 191 -40.40 -14.86 -28.89
C ALA A 191 -41.08 -13.51 -29.20
N THR A 192 -42.42 -13.46 -29.11
CA THR A 192 -43.18 -12.21 -29.27
C THR A 192 -42.94 -11.27 -28.09
N ILE A 193 -42.92 -11.79 -26.86
CA ILE A 193 -42.63 -11.00 -25.64
C ILE A 193 -41.19 -10.48 -25.70
N GLU A 194 -40.21 -11.30 -26.06
CA GLU A 194 -38.81 -10.86 -26.18
C GLU A 194 -38.68 -9.71 -27.18
N LYS A 195 -39.25 -9.84 -28.40
CA LYS A 195 -39.26 -8.76 -29.38
C LYS A 195 -39.93 -7.49 -28.87
N PHE A 196 -41.02 -7.63 -28.09
CA PHE A 196 -41.73 -6.50 -27.49
C PHE A 196 -40.85 -5.79 -26.46
N LEU A 197 -40.20 -6.55 -25.57
CA LEU A 197 -39.29 -6.01 -24.57
C LEU A 197 -38.11 -5.31 -25.25
N ASP A 198 -37.44 -5.99 -26.18
CA ASP A 198 -36.30 -5.42 -26.89
C ASP A 198 -36.69 -4.12 -27.65
N ALA A 199 -37.91 -4.03 -28.22
CA ALA A 199 -38.42 -2.81 -28.85
C ALA A 199 -38.70 -1.70 -27.83
N THR A 200 -39.32 -2.07 -26.70
CA THR A 200 -39.61 -1.15 -25.59
C THR A 200 -38.33 -0.51 -25.05
N TYR A 201 -37.30 -1.32 -24.83
CA TYR A 201 -36.04 -0.84 -24.26
C TYR A 201 -35.16 -0.12 -25.28
N GLU A 202 -35.31 -0.38 -26.58
CA GLU A 202 -34.74 0.49 -27.61
C GLU A 202 -35.40 1.87 -27.61
N GLY A 203 -36.73 1.94 -27.42
CA GLY A 203 -37.41 3.22 -27.20
C GLY A 203 -36.90 3.95 -25.96
N TRP A 204 -36.64 3.24 -24.86
CA TRP A 204 -35.99 3.83 -23.68
C TRP A 204 -34.57 4.32 -23.98
N ARG A 205 -33.78 3.58 -24.75
CA ARG A 205 -32.45 4.00 -25.20
C ARG A 205 -32.50 5.31 -25.98
N MET A 206 -33.46 5.44 -26.88
CA MET A 206 -33.70 6.68 -27.63
C MET A 206 -34.15 7.83 -26.73
N SER A 207 -34.98 7.56 -25.72
CA SER A 207 -35.38 8.55 -24.71
C SER A 207 -34.19 9.04 -23.87
N LEU A 208 -33.29 8.14 -23.46
CA LEU A 208 -32.06 8.48 -22.74
C LEU A 208 -31.14 9.38 -23.58
N LEU A 209 -31.03 9.08 -24.89
CA LEU A 209 -30.25 9.88 -25.85
C LEU A 209 -30.82 11.29 -26.02
N ASN A 210 -32.14 11.38 -26.24
CA ASN A 210 -32.81 12.64 -26.51
C ASN A 210 -34.14 12.77 -25.75
N PRO A 211 -34.10 13.17 -24.46
CA PRO A 211 -35.30 13.35 -23.64
C PRO A 211 -36.28 14.35 -24.25
N SER A 212 -35.79 15.38 -24.93
CA SER A 212 -36.62 16.39 -25.59
C SER A 212 -37.41 15.82 -26.78
N ALA A 213 -36.79 14.98 -27.62
CA ALA A 213 -37.51 14.30 -28.70
C ALA A 213 -38.56 13.31 -28.15
N ALA A 214 -38.25 12.66 -27.03
CA ALA A 214 -39.16 11.73 -26.38
C ALA A 214 -40.47 12.39 -25.90
N ILE A 215 -40.42 13.66 -25.46
CA ILE A 215 -41.63 14.44 -25.13
C ILE A 215 -42.56 14.55 -26.35
N GLY A 216 -42.00 14.83 -27.53
CA GLY A 216 -42.78 14.89 -28.76
C GLY A 216 -43.44 13.56 -29.10
N SER A 217 -42.74 12.44 -28.89
CA SER A 217 -43.30 11.09 -29.08
C SER A 217 -44.44 10.82 -28.09
N ILE A 218 -44.27 11.19 -26.82
CA ILE A 218 -45.31 11.05 -25.78
C ILE A 218 -46.57 11.80 -26.19
N LYS A 219 -46.46 13.09 -26.58
CA LYS A 219 -47.61 13.90 -27.01
C LYS A 219 -48.33 13.27 -28.20
N ARG A 220 -47.62 12.93 -29.27
CA ARG A 220 -48.20 12.29 -30.48
C ARG A 220 -48.89 10.96 -30.18
N VAL A 221 -48.30 10.13 -29.31
CA VAL A 221 -48.91 8.84 -28.94
C VAL A 221 -50.14 9.04 -28.06
N CYS A 222 -50.13 9.99 -27.12
CA CYS A 222 -51.31 10.34 -26.35
C CYS A 222 -52.47 10.79 -27.26
N ASP A 223 -52.20 11.69 -28.20
CA ASP A 223 -53.18 12.16 -29.19
C ASP A 223 -53.72 10.99 -30.02
N ARG A 224 -52.83 10.13 -30.53
CA ARG A 224 -53.18 8.96 -31.35
C ARG A 224 -54.06 7.95 -30.60
N LEU A 225 -53.87 7.81 -29.29
CA LEU A 225 -54.62 6.89 -28.44
C LEU A 225 -55.90 7.51 -27.86
N GLY A 226 -56.16 8.80 -28.10
CA GLY A 226 -57.33 9.50 -27.56
C GLY A 226 -57.33 9.52 -26.03
N LEU A 227 -56.16 9.61 -25.41
CA LEU A 227 -56.04 9.72 -23.95
C LEU A 227 -56.32 11.17 -23.54
N ASP A 228 -57.39 11.37 -22.77
CA ASP A 228 -57.91 12.70 -22.41
C ASP A 228 -56.94 13.49 -21.50
N GLU A 229 -56.82 14.80 -21.74
CA GLU A 229 -55.95 15.72 -20.97
C GLU A 229 -56.55 16.08 -19.60
N GLU A 230 -57.86 15.94 -19.39
CA GLU A 230 -58.58 16.56 -18.25
C GLU A 230 -58.90 15.63 -17.06
N GLY A 231 -58.51 14.35 -17.07
CA GLY A 231 -58.97 13.40 -16.06
C GLY A 231 -57.94 12.80 -15.11
N HIS A 232 -56.69 12.63 -15.55
CA HIS A 232 -55.75 11.68 -14.91
C HIS A 232 -54.27 12.08 -14.97
N THR A 233 -53.95 13.28 -15.43
CA THR A 233 -52.58 13.70 -15.71
C THR A 233 -52.10 14.72 -14.68
N HIS A 234 -51.22 14.27 -13.79
CA HIS A 234 -50.42 15.08 -12.85
C HIS A 234 -49.45 16.08 -13.52
N TYR A 235 -49.64 16.37 -14.81
CA TYR A 235 -48.66 16.98 -15.68
C TYR A 235 -49.25 18.25 -16.28
N PRO A 236 -48.67 19.43 -16.01
CA PRO A 236 -48.86 20.57 -16.89
C PRO A 236 -48.36 20.19 -18.30
N CYS A 237 -49.27 19.84 -19.20
CA CYS A 237 -48.96 19.37 -20.56
C CYS A 237 -48.24 20.44 -21.41
N ASP A 238 -48.39 21.71 -21.01
CA ASP A 238 -47.89 22.87 -21.74
C ASP A 238 -46.45 23.27 -21.39
N ASP A 239 -45.83 22.64 -20.38
CA ASP A 239 -44.49 22.98 -19.94
C ASP A 239 -43.45 21.92 -20.31
N ASP A 240 -42.86 22.11 -21.49
CA ASP A 240 -41.83 21.21 -22.03
C ASP A 240 -40.59 21.09 -21.14
N ALA A 241 -40.25 22.12 -20.34
CA ALA A 241 -39.11 22.05 -19.45
C ALA A 241 -39.40 21.16 -18.22
N LEU A 242 -40.61 21.23 -17.66
CA LEU A 242 -41.04 20.32 -16.59
C LEU A 242 -41.15 18.88 -17.10
N LEU A 243 -41.80 18.69 -18.25
CA LEU A 243 -41.94 17.37 -18.86
C LEU A 243 -40.58 16.74 -19.16
N ARG A 244 -39.60 17.55 -19.61
CA ARG A 244 -38.23 17.09 -19.81
C ARG A 244 -37.60 16.60 -18.50
N GLU A 245 -37.71 17.38 -17.43
CA GLU A 245 -37.17 17.00 -16.12
C GLU A 245 -37.78 15.68 -15.62
N ILE A 246 -39.09 15.51 -15.78
CA ILE A 246 -39.80 14.28 -15.41
C ILE A 246 -39.32 13.09 -16.26
N VAL A 247 -39.18 13.26 -17.57
CA VAL A 247 -38.62 12.21 -18.45
C VAL A 247 -37.20 11.84 -18.01
N GLU A 248 -36.36 12.84 -17.69
CA GLU A 248 -35.00 12.61 -17.18
C GLU A 248 -35.00 11.87 -15.82
N ASN A 249 -35.93 12.20 -14.91
CA ASN A 249 -36.10 11.47 -13.65
C ASN A 249 -36.51 10.00 -13.87
N CYS A 250 -37.44 9.73 -14.78
CA CYS A 250 -37.84 8.36 -15.15
C CYS A 250 -36.68 7.60 -15.80
N ASN A 251 -35.95 8.26 -16.69
CA ASN A 251 -34.78 7.71 -17.36
C ASN A 251 -33.70 7.24 -16.37
N ASP A 252 -33.47 7.98 -15.28
CA ASP A 252 -32.56 7.56 -14.21
C ASP A 252 -33.00 6.24 -13.55
N LEU A 253 -34.30 6.03 -13.33
CA LEU A 253 -34.82 4.77 -12.77
C LEU A 253 -34.73 3.60 -13.75
N VAL A 254 -34.81 3.87 -15.06
CA VAL A 254 -34.70 2.86 -16.12
C VAL A 254 -33.25 2.45 -16.34
N VAL A 255 -32.32 3.40 -16.43
CA VAL A 255 -30.90 3.07 -16.62
C VAL A 255 -30.35 2.26 -15.44
N GLU A 256 -30.95 2.38 -14.25
CA GLU A 256 -30.62 1.52 -13.11
C GLU A 256 -31.03 0.05 -13.31
N THR A 257 -31.93 -0.29 -14.25
CA THR A 257 -32.23 -1.69 -14.60
C THR A 257 -31.18 -2.31 -15.53
N LYS A 258 -30.12 -1.58 -15.87
CA LYS A 258 -29.11 -2.00 -16.83
C LYS A 258 -28.16 -3.05 -16.26
N GLU A 259 -28.01 -4.15 -16.98
CA GLU A 259 -26.94 -5.14 -16.81
C GLU A 259 -26.26 -5.44 -18.15
N GLY A 260 -24.95 -5.18 -18.22
CA GLY A 260 -24.23 -5.15 -19.50
C GLY A 260 -24.82 -4.12 -20.48
N HIS A 261 -25.33 -4.60 -21.62
CA HIS A 261 -25.99 -3.77 -22.62
C HIS A 261 -27.53 -3.80 -22.53
N MET A 262 -28.10 -4.73 -21.77
CA MET A 262 -29.55 -4.90 -21.66
C MET A 262 -30.12 -3.93 -20.63
N LEU A 263 -31.19 -3.23 -21.00
CA LEU A 263 -32.09 -2.57 -20.06
C LEU A 263 -33.25 -3.50 -19.73
N GLY A 264 -33.86 -3.30 -18.57
CA GLY A 264 -35.03 -4.05 -18.16
C GLY A 264 -34.76 -5.23 -17.23
N VAL A 265 -33.51 -5.44 -16.86
CA VAL A 265 -33.09 -6.67 -16.19
C VAL A 265 -33.60 -6.68 -14.74
N LEU A 266 -34.25 -7.78 -14.38
CA LEU A 266 -34.69 -8.06 -13.01
C LEU A 266 -33.59 -8.81 -12.24
N ASP A 267 -33.21 -8.29 -11.08
CA ASP A 267 -32.34 -8.97 -10.12
C ASP A 267 -33.22 -9.81 -9.18
N GLU A 268 -32.97 -11.12 -9.19
CA GLU A 268 -33.74 -12.08 -8.42
C GLU A 268 -33.62 -11.86 -6.91
N THR A 269 -32.42 -11.52 -6.42
CA THR A 269 -32.19 -11.32 -4.99
C THR A 269 -33.02 -10.14 -4.48
N ARG A 270 -32.93 -9.01 -5.18
CA ARG A 270 -33.72 -7.80 -4.89
C ARG A 270 -35.20 -8.06 -4.99
N PHE A 271 -35.66 -8.71 -6.06
CA PHE A 271 -37.08 -8.99 -6.26
C PHE A 271 -37.62 -9.86 -5.12
N ASN A 272 -36.88 -10.89 -4.72
CA ASN A 272 -37.25 -11.77 -3.62
C ASN A 272 -37.27 -11.06 -2.26
N SER A 273 -36.26 -10.22 -1.95
CA SER A 273 -36.25 -9.44 -0.70
C SER A 273 -37.47 -8.53 -0.59
N ALA A 274 -37.80 -7.80 -1.66
CA ALA A 274 -38.98 -6.96 -1.69
C ALA A 274 -40.28 -7.79 -1.57
N THR A 275 -40.36 -8.93 -2.26
CA THR A 275 -41.52 -9.83 -2.19
C THR A 275 -41.73 -10.38 -0.77
N ALA A 276 -40.65 -10.70 -0.06
CA ALA A 276 -40.69 -11.15 1.34
C ALA A 276 -41.18 -10.03 2.27
N TYR A 277 -40.73 -8.79 2.07
CA TYR A 277 -41.20 -7.63 2.82
C TYR A 277 -42.69 -7.37 2.58
N LEU A 278 -43.13 -7.37 1.32
CA LEU A 278 -44.52 -7.10 0.93
C LEU A 278 -45.49 -8.16 1.46
N SER A 279 -45.08 -9.44 1.42
CA SER A 279 -45.92 -10.58 1.81
C SER A 279 -45.92 -10.89 3.31
N HIS A 280 -45.18 -10.14 4.14
CA HIS A 280 -45.05 -10.40 5.57
C HIS A 280 -46.43 -10.47 6.28
N PRO A 281 -46.70 -11.49 7.14
CA PRO A 281 -45.75 -12.42 7.76
C PRO A 281 -45.47 -13.70 6.97
N THR A 282 -46.11 -13.90 5.82
CA THR A 282 -45.91 -15.09 4.98
C THR A 282 -44.76 -14.85 4.00
N VAL A 283 -43.70 -15.66 4.06
CA VAL A 283 -42.59 -15.58 3.09
C VAL A 283 -42.89 -16.53 1.92
N PRO A 284 -43.10 -16.03 0.69
CA PRO A 284 -43.36 -16.87 -0.48
C PRO A 284 -42.13 -17.70 -0.86
N PRO A 285 -42.28 -18.74 -1.70
CA PRO A 285 -41.12 -19.45 -2.25
C PRO A 285 -40.23 -18.49 -3.09
N PRO A 286 -38.95 -18.84 -3.30
CA PRO A 286 -38.07 -18.08 -4.19
C PRO A 286 -38.69 -17.89 -5.58
N SER A 287 -38.47 -16.71 -6.14
CA SER A 287 -38.98 -16.29 -7.45
C SER A 287 -40.52 -16.25 -7.55
N PHE A 288 -41.23 -16.14 -6.42
CA PHE A 288 -42.69 -15.97 -6.44
C PHE A 288 -43.08 -14.70 -7.21
N GLY A 289 -43.86 -14.87 -8.28
CA GLY A 289 -44.25 -13.77 -9.16
C GLY A 289 -43.13 -13.26 -10.07
N LEU A 290 -42.03 -13.99 -10.21
CA LEU A 290 -40.87 -13.65 -11.04
C LEU A 290 -40.56 -14.77 -12.04
N ALA A 291 -40.19 -14.41 -13.27
CA ALA A 291 -39.57 -15.31 -14.24
C ALA A 291 -38.05 -15.10 -14.24
N PRO A 292 -37.28 -15.79 -13.37
CA PRO A 292 -35.89 -15.42 -13.07
C PRO A 292 -34.90 -15.65 -14.22
N THR A 293 -35.27 -16.45 -15.22
CA THR A 293 -34.42 -16.76 -16.37
C THR A 293 -34.89 -16.12 -17.67
N PHE A 294 -36.03 -15.44 -17.67
CA PHE A 294 -36.60 -14.83 -18.87
C PHE A 294 -36.07 -13.41 -19.06
N TYR A 295 -35.69 -13.05 -20.29
CA TYR A 295 -35.16 -11.72 -20.62
C TYR A 295 -33.99 -11.29 -19.70
N GLN A 296 -33.01 -12.17 -19.56
CA GLN A 296 -31.83 -11.98 -18.72
C GLN A 296 -30.56 -11.90 -19.58
N PRO A 297 -29.51 -11.19 -19.12
CA PRO A 297 -28.22 -11.22 -19.79
C PRO A 297 -27.64 -12.65 -19.79
N PRO A 298 -26.69 -12.94 -20.69
CA PRO A 298 -26.00 -14.23 -20.71
C PRO A 298 -25.45 -14.60 -19.32
N PRO A 299 -25.57 -15.88 -18.90
CA PRO A 299 -25.18 -16.30 -17.55
C PRO A 299 -23.68 -16.16 -17.28
N ASN A 300 -22.87 -16.06 -18.34
CA ASN A 300 -21.43 -15.82 -18.26
C ASN A 300 -21.06 -14.32 -18.22
N LEU A 301 -22.02 -13.39 -18.19
CA LEU A 301 -21.75 -11.97 -18.00
C LEU A 301 -21.39 -11.67 -16.54
N LEU A 302 -20.24 -11.01 -16.34
CA LEU A 302 -19.81 -10.44 -15.07
C LEU A 302 -20.62 -9.17 -14.78
N LYS A 303 -21.63 -9.28 -13.90
CA LYS A 303 -22.59 -8.22 -13.54
C LYS A 303 -21.97 -7.11 -12.67
N GLY A 304 -21.18 -6.24 -13.29
CA GLY A 304 -20.47 -5.15 -12.60
C GLY A 304 -21.40 -4.09 -12.00
N SER A 305 -22.50 -3.77 -12.67
CA SER A 305 -23.53 -2.84 -12.16
C SER A 305 -24.18 -3.35 -10.87
N GLU A 306 -24.53 -4.64 -10.78
CA GLU A 306 -25.13 -5.20 -9.56
C GLU A 306 -24.15 -5.23 -8.38
N LEU A 307 -22.90 -5.62 -8.65
CA LEU A 307 -21.85 -5.61 -7.65
C LEU A 307 -21.57 -4.19 -7.14
N SER A 308 -21.60 -3.18 -8.01
CA SER A 308 -21.34 -1.81 -7.61
C SER A 308 -22.44 -1.28 -6.68
N ARG A 309 -23.71 -1.60 -6.96
CA ARG A 309 -24.84 -1.24 -6.08
C ARG A 309 -24.74 -1.93 -4.73
N THR A 310 -24.36 -3.21 -4.70
CA THR A 310 -24.14 -3.94 -3.45
C THR A 310 -23.05 -3.28 -2.62
N LEU A 311 -21.92 -2.93 -3.26
CA LEU A 311 -20.82 -2.23 -2.60
C LEU A 311 -21.26 -0.86 -2.06
N LEU A 312 -21.92 -0.05 -2.88
CA LEU A 312 -22.45 1.26 -2.48
C LEU A 312 -23.45 1.18 -1.33
N SER A 313 -24.32 0.16 -1.30
CA SER A 313 -25.23 -0.06 -0.18
C SER A 313 -24.49 -0.30 1.14
N SER A 314 -23.44 -1.12 1.11
CA SER A 314 -22.59 -1.34 2.29
C SER A 314 -21.82 -0.08 2.70
N THR A 315 -21.29 0.66 1.73
CA THR A 315 -20.61 1.94 1.92
C THR A 315 -21.53 2.97 2.56
N SER A 316 -22.78 3.08 2.13
CA SER A 316 -23.76 4.01 2.72
C SER A 316 -24.12 3.70 4.17
N LYS A 317 -24.15 2.42 4.55
CA LYS A 317 -24.39 2.03 5.94
C LYS A 317 -23.25 2.52 6.84
N LEU A 318 -22.01 2.30 6.42
CA LEU A 318 -20.81 2.76 7.12
C LEU A 318 -20.70 4.29 7.15
N ALA A 319 -21.03 4.97 6.04
CA ALA A 319 -21.04 6.43 5.99
C ALA A 319 -22.01 7.01 7.02
N LYS A 320 -23.25 6.48 7.09
CA LYS A 320 -24.25 6.89 8.10
C LYS A 320 -23.78 6.64 9.53
N GLU A 321 -23.10 5.52 9.78
CA GLU A 321 -22.52 5.20 11.08
C GLU A 321 -21.48 6.26 11.49
N ILE A 322 -20.53 6.58 10.61
CA ILE A 322 -19.51 7.62 10.83
C ILE A 322 -20.16 9.00 11.08
N SER A 323 -21.16 9.36 10.28
CA SER A 323 -21.90 10.61 10.45
C SER A 323 -22.59 10.67 11.82
N SER A 324 -23.15 9.56 12.29
CA SER A 324 -23.80 9.48 13.61
C SER A 324 -22.81 9.60 14.77
N LEU A 325 -21.58 9.08 14.60
CA LEU A 325 -20.52 9.12 15.63
C LEU A 325 -19.85 10.50 15.73
N THR A 326 -19.71 11.21 14.61
CA THR A 326 -18.89 12.43 14.54
C THR A 326 -19.67 13.71 14.25
N SER A 327 -20.97 13.60 13.95
CA SER A 327 -21.79 14.69 13.43
C SER A 327 -21.24 15.34 12.14
N LYS A 328 -20.32 14.65 11.44
CA LYS A 328 -19.72 15.07 10.16
C LYS A 328 -19.81 13.90 9.18
N GLU A 329 -20.34 14.16 7.99
CA GLU A 329 -20.35 13.17 6.91
C GLU A 329 -18.92 12.91 6.40
N PRO A 330 -18.59 11.68 5.96
CA PRO A 330 -17.39 11.45 5.16
C PRO A 330 -17.33 12.45 4.00
N SER A 331 -16.18 13.07 3.75
CA SER A 331 -16.09 14.12 2.73
C SER A 331 -15.01 13.89 1.67
N LEU A 332 -15.31 14.22 0.42
CA LEU A 332 -14.42 14.12 -0.73
C LEU A 332 -14.35 15.46 -1.45
N THR A 333 -13.15 15.97 -1.70
CA THR A 333 -12.96 17.05 -2.68
C THR A 333 -12.42 16.46 -3.97
N VAL A 334 -13.08 16.78 -5.08
CA VAL A 334 -12.63 16.42 -6.42
C VAL A 334 -12.11 17.67 -7.13
N ILE A 335 -10.86 17.60 -7.57
CA ILE A 335 -10.17 18.69 -8.25
C ILE A 335 -10.03 18.32 -9.72
N THR A 336 -10.49 19.21 -10.58
CA THR A 336 -10.52 19.05 -12.03
C THR A 336 -9.82 20.23 -12.69
N VAL A 337 -8.99 19.99 -13.71
CA VAL A 337 -8.34 21.06 -14.48
C VAL A 337 -8.78 21.03 -15.93
N GLY A 338 -9.28 22.17 -16.42
CA GLY A 338 -9.87 22.31 -17.73
C GLY A 338 -11.21 21.60 -17.87
N ASP A 339 -11.56 21.31 -19.12
CA ASP A 339 -12.87 20.76 -19.49
C ASP A 339 -12.98 19.23 -19.29
N HIS A 340 -12.20 18.68 -18.36
CA HIS A 340 -12.19 17.26 -18.01
C HIS A 340 -12.93 17.00 -16.67
N PRO A 341 -12.98 15.79 -16.10
CA PRO A 341 -14.17 14.97 -15.89
C PRO A 341 -14.97 15.21 -14.58
N GLU A 342 -15.36 16.44 -14.24
CA GLU A 342 -16.54 16.70 -13.39
C GLU A 342 -17.35 17.90 -13.89
N GLY A 343 -18.68 17.76 -13.95
CA GLY A 343 -19.58 18.90 -14.20
C GLY A 343 -20.01 19.15 -15.66
N GLY A 344 -19.79 18.23 -16.60
CA GLY A 344 -20.41 18.30 -17.93
C GLY A 344 -19.62 19.05 -19.02
N THR A 345 -18.30 19.17 -18.88
CA THR A 345 -17.44 19.96 -19.79
C THR A 345 -16.77 19.19 -20.93
N LEU A 346 -16.79 17.85 -20.93
CA LEU A 346 -16.75 17.14 -22.23
C LEU A 346 -18.06 17.49 -22.95
N PRO A 347 -18.04 17.85 -24.25
CA PRO A 347 -19.29 17.98 -25.04
C PRO A 347 -20.21 16.76 -24.86
N THR A 348 -19.62 15.59 -24.58
CA THR A 348 -20.28 14.30 -24.44
C THR A 348 -20.48 13.80 -23.01
N ALA A 349 -20.00 14.48 -21.95
CA ALA A 349 -20.15 13.98 -20.56
C ALA A 349 -21.62 13.85 -20.15
N SER A 350 -22.44 14.84 -20.50
CA SER A 350 -23.88 14.80 -20.23
C SER A 350 -24.56 13.64 -20.97
N LEU A 351 -24.13 13.36 -22.20
CA LEU A 351 -24.60 12.24 -23.02
C LEU A 351 -24.17 10.88 -22.43
N ARG A 352 -22.90 10.74 -22.05
CA ARG A 352 -22.35 9.55 -21.38
C ARG A 352 -23.08 9.24 -20.08
N ARG A 353 -23.32 10.25 -19.23
CA ARG A 353 -24.10 10.06 -18.01
C ARG A 353 -25.48 9.49 -18.36
N ARG A 354 -26.26 10.20 -19.19
CA ARG A 354 -27.63 9.80 -19.55
C ARG A 354 -27.73 8.37 -20.11
N MET A 355 -26.76 7.90 -20.88
CA MET A 355 -26.84 6.59 -21.52
C MET A 355 -26.45 5.39 -20.62
N TYR A 356 -25.65 5.61 -19.56
CA TYR A 356 -24.93 4.52 -18.91
C TYR A 356 -25.00 4.49 -17.39
N SER A 357 -25.49 5.55 -16.75
CA SER A 357 -25.55 5.67 -15.29
C SER A 357 -26.67 6.61 -14.87
N SER A 358 -27.32 6.37 -13.74
CA SER A 358 -28.20 7.39 -13.16
C SER A 358 -27.37 8.54 -12.57
N ARG A 359 -28.01 9.70 -12.34
CA ARG A 359 -27.43 10.80 -11.52
C ARG A 359 -26.82 10.31 -10.20
N ASP A 360 -27.49 9.35 -9.62
CA ASP A 360 -27.28 8.83 -8.28
C ASP A 360 -26.18 7.76 -8.18
N ASN A 361 -25.69 7.27 -9.31
CA ASN A 361 -24.66 6.22 -9.40
C ASN A 361 -23.78 6.44 -10.63
N SER A 362 -23.15 7.61 -10.70
CA SER A 362 -22.42 8.08 -11.87
C SER A 362 -21.03 8.59 -11.53
N TRP A 363 -20.04 8.08 -12.25
CA TRP A 363 -18.69 8.64 -12.26
C TRP A 363 -18.65 10.11 -12.72
N TYR A 364 -19.58 10.52 -13.58
CA TYR A 364 -19.65 11.88 -14.14
C TYR A 364 -20.45 12.86 -13.27
N ASP A 365 -21.07 12.36 -12.19
CA ASP A 365 -21.90 13.13 -11.26
C ASP A 365 -21.64 12.62 -9.83
N LYS A 366 -20.39 12.76 -9.39
CA LYS A 366 -19.94 12.24 -8.09
C LYS A 366 -20.57 13.00 -6.93
N VAL A 367 -20.95 14.25 -7.13
CA VAL A 367 -21.68 15.07 -6.16
C VAL A 367 -23.03 14.44 -5.83
N SER A 368 -23.85 14.16 -6.85
CA SER A 368 -25.16 13.53 -6.64
C SER A 368 -25.01 12.10 -6.09
N THR A 369 -24.03 11.35 -6.60
CA THR A 369 -23.72 10.00 -6.12
C THR A 369 -23.31 10.00 -4.64
N GLY A 370 -22.38 10.87 -4.24
CA GLY A 370 -21.94 11.00 -2.86
C GLY A 370 -23.09 11.38 -1.93
N LYS A 371 -23.88 12.39 -2.32
CA LYS A 371 -25.06 12.83 -1.55
C LYS A 371 -26.06 11.69 -1.32
N LYS A 372 -26.37 10.88 -2.34
CA LYS A 372 -27.24 9.70 -2.18
C LYS A 372 -26.69 8.72 -1.15
N HIS A 373 -25.37 8.57 -1.13
CA HIS A 373 -24.69 7.59 -0.31
C HIS A 373 -24.20 8.12 1.04
N GLY A 374 -24.54 9.35 1.42
CA GLY A 374 -24.21 9.97 2.71
C GLY A 374 -22.76 10.46 2.79
N ILE A 375 -22.21 10.92 1.66
CA ILE A 375 -20.84 11.43 1.51
C ILE A 375 -20.94 12.86 0.97
N ASP A 376 -20.31 13.80 1.66
CA ASP A 376 -20.26 15.20 1.23
C ASP A 376 -19.16 15.35 0.17
N VAL A 377 -19.57 15.56 -1.08
CA VAL A 377 -18.65 15.66 -2.22
C VAL A 377 -18.66 17.07 -2.77
N THR A 378 -17.50 17.72 -2.76
CA THR A 378 -17.29 19.04 -3.36
C THR A 378 -16.48 18.90 -4.64
N SER A 379 -16.83 19.71 -5.65
CA SER A 379 -16.14 19.75 -6.94
C SER A 379 -15.49 21.11 -7.14
N THR A 380 -14.18 21.12 -7.37
CA THR A 380 -13.39 22.31 -7.72
C THR A 380 -12.91 22.18 -9.16
N VAL A 381 -13.37 23.09 -10.03
CA VAL A 381 -12.99 23.13 -11.45
C VAL A 381 -12.07 24.33 -11.68
N LEU A 382 -10.84 24.04 -12.06
CA LEU A 382 -9.83 25.01 -12.48
C LEU A 382 -9.86 25.18 -14.00
N PRO A 383 -9.54 26.37 -14.54
CA PRO A 383 -9.54 26.59 -15.98
C PRO A 383 -8.43 25.79 -16.67
N VAL A 384 -8.55 25.57 -17.98
CA VAL A 384 -7.61 24.73 -18.76
C VAL A 384 -6.19 25.30 -18.80
N ASP A 385 -6.04 26.62 -18.62
CA ASP A 385 -4.78 27.35 -18.55
C ASP A 385 -4.23 27.51 -17.13
N ALA A 386 -4.82 26.81 -16.15
CA ALA A 386 -4.33 26.81 -14.76
C ALA A 386 -2.87 26.34 -14.67
N SER A 387 -2.10 27.01 -13.81
CA SER A 387 -0.72 26.64 -13.54
C SER A 387 -0.62 25.51 -12.51
N THR A 388 0.54 24.84 -12.45
CA THR A 388 0.86 23.89 -11.36
C THR A 388 0.58 24.49 -9.97
N SER A 389 0.90 25.78 -9.78
CA SER A 389 0.68 26.49 -8.52
C SER A 389 -0.80 26.65 -8.16
N ASP A 390 -1.68 26.79 -9.15
CA ASP A 390 -3.12 26.89 -8.91
C ASP A 390 -3.70 25.54 -8.48
N VAL A 391 -3.22 24.44 -9.09
CA VAL A 391 -3.58 23.07 -8.68
C VAL A 391 -3.11 22.77 -7.27
N LEU A 392 -1.87 23.14 -6.93
CA LEU A 392 -1.33 22.97 -5.57
C LEU A 392 -2.15 23.76 -4.53
N ARG A 393 -2.61 24.97 -4.87
CA ARG A 393 -3.49 25.74 -3.98
C ARG A 393 -4.84 25.05 -3.79
N ALA A 394 -5.45 24.53 -4.86
CA ALA A 394 -6.70 23.78 -4.74
C ALA A 394 -6.56 22.53 -3.86
N ILE A 395 -5.41 21.83 -3.93
CA ILE A 395 -5.11 20.68 -3.05
C ILE A 395 -4.99 21.12 -1.59
N GLU A 396 -4.30 22.24 -1.32
CA GLU A 396 -4.17 22.80 0.02
C GLU A 396 -5.52 23.26 0.60
N ASP A 397 -6.36 23.90 -0.22
CA ASP A 397 -7.71 24.32 0.18
C ASP A 397 -8.62 23.11 0.48
N ALA A 398 -8.33 21.95 -0.13
CA ALA A 398 -9.06 20.70 0.08
C ALA A 398 -8.61 19.91 1.32
N LYS A 399 -7.64 20.39 2.10
CA LYS A 399 -7.04 19.63 3.21
C LYS A 399 -8.01 19.22 4.31
N ASP A 400 -9.16 19.85 4.47
CA ASP A 400 -10.11 19.45 5.51
C ASP A 400 -11.04 18.28 5.09
N SER A 401 -10.86 17.79 3.86
CA SER A 401 -11.58 16.62 3.34
C SER A 401 -10.96 15.30 3.80
N ASP A 402 -11.82 14.27 3.90
CA ASP A 402 -11.38 12.90 4.19
C ASP A 402 -10.69 12.25 2.99
N GLY A 403 -11.07 12.65 1.78
CA GLY A 403 -10.43 12.25 0.53
C GLY A 403 -10.21 13.41 -0.43
N ILE A 404 -9.13 13.34 -1.21
CA ILE A 404 -8.85 14.24 -2.32
C ILE A 404 -8.66 13.40 -3.58
N GLN A 405 -9.45 13.68 -4.61
CA GLN A 405 -9.28 13.10 -5.94
C GLN A 405 -8.82 14.19 -6.90
N LEU A 406 -7.69 13.97 -7.56
CA LEU A 406 -7.20 14.84 -8.63
C LEU A 406 -7.46 14.16 -9.97
N MET A 407 -8.39 14.70 -10.74
CA MET A 407 -8.85 14.05 -11.97
C MET A 407 -7.77 13.97 -13.03
N TRP A 408 -7.61 12.78 -13.60
CA TRP A 408 -6.73 12.51 -14.73
C TRP A 408 -7.51 12.52 -16.07
N PRO A 409 -6.91 12.96 -17.20
CA PRO A 409 -5.56 13.51 -17.37
C PRO A 409 -5.47 15.01 -17.01
N LEU A 410 -4.28 15.43 -16.57
CA LEU A 410 -3.96 16.84 -16.39
C LEU A 410 -3.51 17.46 -17.73
N PRO A 411 -3.85 18.74 -18.01
CA PRO A 411 -3.35 19.47 -19.17
C PRO A 411 -1.82 19.46 -19.33
N GLU A 412 -1.37 19.54 -20.58
CA GLU A 412 0.05 19.59 -20.94
C GLU A 412 0.68 20.89 -20.38
N GLY A 413 1.73 20.75 -19.56
CA GLY A 413 2.38 21.87 -18.86
C GLY A 413 2.19 21.89 -17.34
N ILE A 414 1.26 21.10 -16.80
CA ILE A 414 1.12 20.89 -15.36
C ILE A 414 2.06 19.77 -14.90
N ASP A 415 2.82 20.04 -13.84
CA ASP A 415 3.68 19.03 -13.23
C ASP A 415 2.83 18.05 -12.40
N SER A 416 2.35 17.01 -13.08
CA SER A 416 1.56 15.94 -12.45
C SER A 416 2.26 15.31 -11.25
N HIS A 417 3.59 15.14 -11.28
CA HIS A 417 4.31 14.53 -10.18
C HIS A 417 4.25 15.43 -8.94
N ALA A 418 4.49 16.73 -9.11
CA ALA A 418 4.36 17.70 -8.03
C ALA A 418 2.94 17.73 -7.44
N CYS A 419 1.91 17.72 -8.29
CA CYS A 419 0.51 17.76 -7.84
C CYS A 419 0.11 16.49 -7.07
N PHE A 420 0.38 15.29 -7.59
CA PHE A 420 0.04 14.05 -6.88
C PHE A 420 0.85 13.88 -5.59
N SER A 421 2.12 14.31 -5.57
CA SER A 421 2.95 14.26 -4.35
C SER A 421 2.50 15.25 -3.26
N ALA A 422 1.70 16.27 -3.60
CA ALA A 422 1.16 17.21 -2.64
C ALA A 422 -0.09 16.69 -1.91
N ILE A 423 -0.72 15.62 -2.42
CA ILE A 423 -1.86 14.98 -1.76
C ILE A 423 -1.32 14.08 -0.63
N GLN A 424 -1.80 14.30 0.59
CA GLN A 424 -1.44 13.47 1.74
C GLN A 424 -1.89 12.00 1.52
N VAL A 425 -1.02 11.03 1.83
CA VAL A 425 -1.28 9.59 1.60
C VAL A 425 -2.55 9.11 2.28
N GLU A 426 -2.85 9.63 3.47
CA GLU A 426 -4.07 9.32 4.21
C GLU A 426 -5.34 9.90 3.59
N LYS A 427 -5.24 10.79 2.60
CA LYS A 427 -6.35 11.37 1.82
C LYS A 427 -6.38 10.88 0.38
N ASP A 428 -5.40 10.09 -0.04
CA ASP A 428 -5.38 9.48 -1.36
C ASP A 428 -6.47 8.41 -1.49
N VAL A 429 -7.56 8.79 -2.17
CA VAL A 429 -8.68 7.90 -2.50
C VAL A 429 -8.57 7.29 -3.89
N ASP A 430 -7.65 7.79 -4.72
CA ASP A 430 -7.43 7.33 -6.09
C ASP A 430 -6.38 6.24 -6.19
N GLY A 431 -5.48 6.11 -5.20
CA GLY A 431 -4.36 5.17 -5.22
C GLY A 431 -3.24 5.60 -6.14
N LEU A 432 -3.10 6.90 -6.38
CA LEU A 432 -2.13 7.47 -7.33
C LEU A 432 -0.96 8.20 -6.65
N VAL A 433 -1.00 8.34 -5.33
CA VAL A 433 0.07 8.99 -4.56
C VAL A 433 1.20 7.98 -4.29
N PRO A 434 2.48 8.31 -4.54
CA PRO A 434 3.61 7.45 -4.20
C PRO A 434 3.61 7.07 -2.71
N GLY A 435 3.80 5.79 -2.40
CA GLY A 435 3.77 5.27 -1.03
C GLY A 435 2.37 5.01 -0.46
N SER A 436 1.31 5.30 -1.23
CA SER A 436 -0.06 5.00 -0.82
C SER A 436 -0.35 3.49 -0.83
N GLU A 437 -0.96 3.00 0.24
CA GLU A 437 -1.52 1.65 0.32
C GLU A 437 -2.84 1.52 -0.45
N THR A 438 -3.45 2.63 -0.87
CA THR A 438 -4.71 2.62 -1.63
C THR A 438 -4.43 2.01 -3.01
N THR A 439 -5.11 0.91 -3.34
CA THR A 439 -5.03 0.35 -4.70
C THR A 439 -5.76 1.26 -5.69
N PRO A 440 -5.23 1.50 -6.90
CA PRO A 440 -5.89 2.34 -7.89
C PRO A 440 -7.33 1.90 -8.17
N ILE A 441 -8.25 2.85 -8.20
CA ILE A 441 -9.71 2.58 -8.24
C ILE A 441 -10.11 1.58 -9.34
N THR A 442 -9.60 1.77 -10.56
CA THR A 442 -9.97 0.91 -11.69
C THR A 442 -9.34 -0.48 -11.58
N VAL A 443 -8.14 -0.56 -11.00
CA VAL A 443 -7.47 -1.85 -10.71
C VAL A 443 -8.29 -2.63 -9.70
N ASP A 444 -8.65 -2.00 -8.58
CA ASP A 444 -9.44 -2.63 -7.54
C ASP A 444 -10.84 -3.03 -8.04
N ALA A 445 -11.47 -2.19 -8.86
CA ALA A 445 -12.73 -2.54 -9.54
C ALA A 445 -12.63 -3.84 -10.38
N VAL A 446 -11.52 -4.04 -11.10
CA VAL A 446 -11.26 -5.29 -11.85
C VAL A 446 -11.06 -6.46 -10.90
N LEU A 447 -10.26 -6.29 -9.84
CA LEU A 447 -9.96 -7.35 -8.88
C LEU A 447 -11.21 -7.81 -8.13
N ILE A 448 -12.04 -6.88 -7.64
CA ILE A 448 -13.33 -7.20 -7.01
C ILE A 448 -14.24 -7.94 -7.98
N LEU A 449 -14.28 -7.51 -9.25
CA LEU A 449 -15.11 -8.17 -10.26
C LEU A 449 -14.67 -9.62 -10.50
N LEU A 450 -13.37 -9.90 -10.54
CA LEU A 450 -12.84 -11.26 -10.66
C LEU A 450 -13.13 -12.08 -9.40
N GLU A 451 -12.84 -11.54 -8.23
CA GLU A 451 -12.99 -12.21 -6.93
C GLU A 451 -14.45 -12.59 -6.64
N LYS A 452 -15.38 -11.64 -6.78
CA LYS A 452 -16.81 -11.86 -6.49
C LYS A 452 -17.47 -12.84 -7.45
N ASN A 453 -16.86 -13.09 -8.61
CA ASN A 453 -17.30 -14.10 -9.56
C ASN A 453 -16.47 -15.40 -9.46
N GLY A 454 -15.68 -15.57 -8.40
CA GLY A 454 -14.94 -16.81 -8.11
C GLY A 454 -13.76 -17.09 -9.05
N VAL A 455 -13.26 -16.07 -9.75
CA VAL A 455 -12.15 -16.23 -10.70
C VAL A 455 -10.83 -16.25 -9.93
N LYS A 456 -10.21 -17.43 -9.83
CA LYS A 456 -8.88 -17.60 -9.24
C LYS A 456 -7.80 -17.31 -10.27
N VAL A 457 -6.91 -16.36 -9.96
CA VAL A 457 -5.78 -15.96 -10.82
C VAL A 457 -4.46 -16.65 -10.45
N GLU A 458 -4.35 -17.21 -9.25
CA GLU A 458 -3.16 -17.92 -8.79
C GLU A 458 -2.80 -19.09 -9.72
N GLY A 459 -1.55 -19.10 -10.19
CA GLY A 459 -1.03 -20.10 -11.14
C GLY A 459 -1.64 -20.03 -12.55
N LYS A 460 -2.43 -19.00 -12.87
CA LYS A 460 -3.07 -18.81 -14.19
C LYS A 460 -2.25 -17.89 -15.08
N ASN A 461 -2.37 -18.09 -16.40
CA ASN A 461 -1.82 -17.16 -17.38
C ASN A 461 -2.78 -15.97 -17.54
N VAL A 462 -2.35 -14.78 -17.17
CA VAL A 462 -3.15 -13.56 -17.28
C VAL A 462 -2.53 -12.63 -18.31
N LEU A 463 -3.31 -12.20 -19.30
CA LEU A 463 -2.90 -11.20 -20.28
C LEU A 463 -3.50 -9.85 -19.92
N VAL A 464 -2.66 -8.85 -19.67
CA VAL A 464 -3.08 -7.46 -19.49
C VAL A 464 -2.72 -6.68 -20.76
N LEU A 465 -3.72 -6.22 -21.52
CA LEU A 465 -3.52 -5.32 -22.64
C LEU A 465 -3.64 -3.89 -22.15
N GLY A 466 -2.55 -3.12 -22.25
CA GLY A 466 -2.46 -1.74 -21.78
C GLY A 466 -1.41 -1.59 -20.68
N ARG A 467 -0.68 -0.48 -20.72
CA ARG A 467 0.47 -0.20 -19.84
C ARG A 467 0.40 1.18 -19.17
N SER A 468 -0.81 1.73 -19.06
CA SER A 468 -1.00 3.04 -18.43
C SER A 468 -0.53 3.00 -16.97
N LYS A 469 -0.04 4.14 -16.47
CA LYS A 469 0.45 4.27 -15.08
C LYS A 469 -0.67 4.09 -14.04
N ILE A 470 -1.92 4.26 -14.46
CA ILE A 470 -3.10 4.29 -13.59
C ILE A 470 -3.90 2.98 -13.59
N VAL A 471 -3.76 2.13 -14.62
CA VAL A 471 -4.52 0.87 -14.74
C VAL A 471 -3.61 -0.29 -15.11
N GLY A 472 -3.08 -0.30 -16.34
CA GLY A 472 -2.45 -1.50 -16.89
C GLY A 472 -1.22 -1.96 -16.13
N LYS A 473 -0.31 -1.03 -15.81
CA LYS A 473 0.89 -1.35 -15.01
C LYS A 473 0.55 -1.78 -13.58
N PRO A 474 -0.19 -1.00 -12.76
CA PRO A 474 -0.51 -1.41 -11.40
C PRO A 474 -1.38 -2.67 -11.33
N LEU A 475 -2.26 -2.91 -12.30
CA LEU A 475 -3.01 -4.17 -12.39
C LEU A 475 -2.08 -5.36 -12.59
N SER A 476 -1.07 -5.22 -13.44
CA SER A 476 -0.11 -6.29 -13.71
C SER A 476 0.70 -6.63 -12.46
N GLU A 477 1.13 -5.61 -11.71
CA GLU A 477 1.84 -5.78 -10.44
C GLU A 477 0.97 -6.50 -9.40
N LYS A 478 -0.30 -6.08 -9.22
CA LYS A 478 -1.24 -6.76 -8.31
C LYS A 478 -1.54 -8.20 -8.71
N LEU A 479 -1.70 -8.49 -9.99
CA LEU A 479 -1.93 -9.85 -10.46
C LEU A 479 -0.70 -10.75 -10.21
N LEU A 480 0.51 -10.22 -10.34
CA LEU A 480 1.75 -10.94 -9.97
C LEU A 480 1.82 -11.20 -8.46
N GLU A 481 1.50 -10.22 -7.62
CA GLU A 481 1.39 -10.39 -6.16
C GLU A 481 0.37 -11.49 -5.77
N MET A 482 -0.71 -11.62 -6.53
CA MET A 482 -1.74 -12.67 -6.35
C MET A 482 -1.32 -14.04 -6.93
N GLY A 483 -0.07 -14.21 -7.35
CA GLY A 483 0.48 -15.47 -7.83
C GLY A 483 0.13 -15.83 -9.27
N ALA A 484 -0.34 -14.88 -10.09
CA ALA A 484 -0.60 -15.10 -11.50
C ALA A 484 0.69 -15.04 -12.35
N THR A 485 0.70 -15.73 -13.49
CA THR A 485 1.71 -15.50 -14.54
C THR A 485 1.21 -14.43 -15.48
N VAL A 486 1.75 -13.21 -15.39
CA VAL A 486 1.24 -12.04 -16.12
C VAL A 486 2.05 -11.75 -17.38
N THR A 487 1.36 -11.65 -18.52
CA THR A 487 1.89 -11.09 -19.77
C THR A 487 1.29 -9.72 -20.01
N VAL A 488 2.12 -8.71 -20.28
CA VAL A 488 1.66 -7.36 -20.62
C VAL A 488 1.85 -7.11 -22.10
N ALA A 489 0.77 -6.74 -22.79
CA ALA A 489 0.77 -6.33 -24.19
C ALA A 489 0.37 -4.86 -24.32
N SER A 490 0.84 -4.18 -25.38
CA SER A 490 0.43 -2.81 -25.70
C SER A 490 -0.37 -2.75 -27.01
N ALA A 491 -0.98 -1.60 -27.29
CA ALA A 491 -1.73 -1.36 -28.54
C ALA A 491 -0.90 -1.61 -29.81
N GLU A 492 0.43 -1.44 -29.71
CA GLU A 492 1.38 -1.62 -30.81
C GLU A 492 1.80 -3.08 -31.03
N THR A 493 1.31 -4.01 -30.20
CA THR A 493 1.59 -5.45 -30.35
C THR A 493 1.01 -5.95 -31.67
N THR A 494 1.82 -6.60 -32.50
CA THR A 494 1.34 -7.12 -33.79
C THR A 494 0.23 -8.15 -33.59
N GLU A 495 -0.79 -8.11 -34.45
CA GLU A 495 -1.97 -9.00 -34.41
C GLU A 495 -1.61 -10.48 -34.20
N LYS A 496 -0.64 -11.00 -34.97
CA LYS A 496 -0.16 -12.39 -34.85
C LYS A 496 0.38 -12.75 -33.45
N THR A 497 1.09 -11.82 -32.82
CA THR A 497 1.65 -12.01 -31.47
C THR A 497 0.54 -11.92 -30.43
N LEU A 498 -0.37 -10.96 -30.58
CA LEU A 498 -1.52 -10.81 -29.70
C LEU A 498 -2.42 -12.05 -29.74
N GLU A 499 -2.73 -12.56 -30.93
CA GLU A 499 -3.48 -13.82 -31.12
C GLU A 499 -2.81 -14.99 -30.40
N GLY A 500 -1.47 -15.09 -30.47
CA GLY A 500 -0.71 -16.10 -29.75
C GLY A 500 -0.92 -16.05 -28.23
N HIS A 501 -0.97 -14.85 -27.65
CA HIS A 501 -1.22 -14.65 -26.22
C HIS A 501 -2.68 -14.89 -25.83
N LEU A 502 -3.65 -14.45 -26.66
CA LEU A 502 -5.09 -14.67 -26.42
C LEU A 502 -5.45 -16.16 -26.37
N LYS A 503 -4.77 -17.00 -27.17
CA LYS A 503 -4.99 -18.45 -27.22
C LYS A 503 -4.52 -19.23 -25.99
N VAL A 504 -3.64 -18.64 -25.17
CA VAL A 504 -3.04 -19.32 -24.00
C VAL A 504 -3.47 -18.72 -22.67
N ALA A 505 -3.97 -17.48 -22.67
CA ALA A 505 -4.45 -16.80 -21.47
C ALA A 505 -5.68 -17.50 -20.87
N ASP A 506 -5.67 -17.67 -19.55
CA ASP A 506 -6.83 -18.07 -18.76
C ASP A 506 -7.70 -16.86 -18.38
N VAL A 507 -7.07 -15.69 -18.23
CA VAL A 507 -7.74 -14.41 -17.99
C VAL A 507 -7.16 -13.34 -18.91
N VAL A 508 -8.00 -12.53 -19.53
CA VAL A 508 -7.61 -11.38 -20.36
C VAL A 508 -8.22 -10.12 -19.76
N VAL A 509 -7.43 -9.09 -19.53
CA VAL A 509 -7.92 -7.75 -19.14
C VAL A 509 -7.47 -6.73 -20.16
N SER A 510 -8.41 -6.12 -20.89
CA SER A 510 -8.10 -5.07 -21.86
C SER A 510 -8.39 -3.69 -21.28
N CYS A 511 -7.35 -2.86 -21.15
CA CYS A 511 -7.40 -1.49 -20.66
C CYS A 511 -6.74 -0.51 -21.65
N VAL A 512 -6.85 -0.79 -22.95
CA VAL A 512 -6.19 -0.02 -24.02
C VAL A 512 -7.05 1.18 -24.45
N GLY A 513 -8.38 1.01 -24.52
CA GLY A 513 -9.28 2.04 -25.01
C GLY A 513 -9.30 2.16 -26.52
N LEU A 514 -9.26 1.01 -27.21
CA LEU A 514 -9.34 0.89 -28.67
C LEU A 514 -10.41 -0.14 -29.02
N THR A 515 -11.44 0.33 -29.75
CA THR A 515 -12.57 -0.51 -30.18
C THR A 515 -12.11 -1.81 -30.83
N GLY A 516 -12.58 -2.94 -30.28
CA GLY A 516 -12.41 -4.27 -30.87
C GLY A 516 -11.00 -4.82 -30.96
N VAL A 517 -10.09 -4.36 -30.10
CA VAL A 517 -8.72 -4.89 -30.05
C VAL A 517 -8.64 -6.36 -29.59
N VAL A 518 -9.65 -6.86 -28.88
CA VAL A 518 -9.78 -8.26 -28.46
C VAL A 518 -10.99 -8.90 -29.13
N ASP A 519 -10.73 -9.77 -30.12
CA ASP A 519 -11.76 -10.64 -30.70
C ASP A 519 -11.98 -11.88 -29.81
N LEU A 520 -13.19 -12.01 -29.26
CA LEU A 520 -13.60 -13.11 -28.38
C LEU A 520 -13.55 -14.48 -29.08
N SER A 521 -13.57 -14.55 -30.41
CA SER A 521 -13.44 -15.81 -31.14
C SER A 521 -12.02 -16.40 -31.09
N LEU A 522 -11.01 -15.56 -30.79
CA LEU A 522 -9.59 -15.93 -30.75
C LEU A 522 -9.10 -16.34 -29.36
N VAL A 523 -9.88 -16.08 -28.32
CA VAL A 523 -9.51 -16.40 -26.94
C VAL A 523 -9.64 -17.90 -26.65
N LYS A 524 -8.86 -18.37 -25.68
CA LYS A 524 -8.97 -19.74 -25.17
C LYS A 524 -10.41 -20.07 -24.71
N GLU A 525 -10.89 -21.27 -25.03
CA GLU A 525 -12.20 -21.75 -24.53
C GLU A 525 -12.20 -21.76 -22.99
N GLY A 526 -13.22 -21.15 -22.40
CA GLY A 526 -13.34 -20.98 -20.95
C GLY A 526 -12.54 -19.82 -20.35
N CYS A 527 -11.87 -18.99 -21.17
CA CYS A 527 -11.16 -17.80 -20.71
C CYS A 527 -12.11 -16.79 -20.05
N THR A 528 -11.66 -16.15 -18.98
CA THR A 528 -12.34 -14.96 -18.42
C THR A 528 -11.83 -13.70 -19.10
N VAL A 529 -12.70 -12.82 -19.58
CA VAL A 529 -12.31 -11.59 -20.30
C VAL A 529 -12.92 -10.35 -19.64
N VAL A 530 -12.10 -9.37 -19.26
CA VAL A 530 -12.54 -8.12 -18.65
C VAL A 530 -12.20 -6.93 -19.54
N GLY A 531 -13.22 -6.29 -20.10
CA GLY A 531 -13.11 -5.07 -20.88
C GLY A 531 -13.17 -3.81 -20.01
N VAL A 532 -12.01 -3.20 -19.78
CA VAL A 532 -11.84 -1.93 -19.06
C VAL A 532 -11.82 -0.73 -20.01
N GLY A 533 -11.11 -0.87 -21.13
CA GLY A 533 -10.94 0.19 -22.12
C GLY A 533 -12.26 0.55 -22.80
N LYS A 534 -12.43 1.86 -23.07
CA LYS A 534 -13.63 2.43 -23.65
C LYS A 534 -13.26 3.48 -24.68
N THR A 535 -13.83 3.38 -25.86
CA THR A 535 -13.86 4.47 -26.83
C THR A 535 -15.28 5.00 -26.85
N PHE A 536 -15.46 6.32 -26.78
CA PHE A 536 -16.79 6.93 -26.88
C PHE A 536 -16.92 7.64 -28.21
N ASP A 537 -17.96 7.26 -28.95
CA ASP A 537 -18.38 7.86 -30.21
C ASP A 537 -19.74 8.56 -29.99
N GLU A 538 -19.94 9.75 -30.57
CA GLU A 538 -21.14 10.56 -30.34
C GLU A 538 -22.41 9.92 -30.89
N ASP A 539 -22.29 9.18 -32.00
CA ASP A 539 -23.40 8.55 -32.71
C ASP A 539 -23.65 7.13 -32.20
N LYS A 540 -22.57 6.38 -31.91
CA LYS A 540 -22.62 4.96 -31.54
C LYS A 540 -22.57 4.71 -30.04
N GLY A 541 -22.11 5.68 -29.25
CA GLY A 541 -21.95 5.54 -27.80
C GLY A 541 -20.63 4.86 -27.40
N TYR A 542 -20.64 4.09 -26.31
CA TYR A 542 -19.46 3.35 -25.86
C TYR A 542 -19.21 2.14 -26.74
N GLU A 543 -18.05 2.13 -27.37
CA GLU A 543 -17.49 0.98 -28.03
C GLU A 543 -16.49 0.29 -27.09
N SER A 544 -16.66 -1.02 -26.96
CA SER A 544 -15.83 -1.86 -26.11
C SER A 544 -14.53 -2.22 -26.82
N ASP A 545 -13.47 -2.45 -26.05
CA ASP A 545 -12.24 -3.11 -26.51
C ASP A 545 -12.49 -4.55 -27.02
N LEU A 546 -13.70 -5.10 -26.82
CA LEU A 546 -14.07 -6.48 -27.08
C LEU A 546 -15.02 -6.55 -28.29
N THR A 547 -14.78 -7.51 -29.20
CA THR A 547 -15.61 -7.77 -30.38
C THR A 547 -15.77 -9.27 -30.62
N GLY A 548 -16.70 -9.66 -31.50
CA GLY A 548 -16.91 -11.05 -31.89
C GLY A 548 -17.70 -11.87 -30.85
N GLU A 549 -18.12 -13.07 -31.27
CA GLU A 549 -18.73 -14.08 -30.40
C GLU A 549 -17.73 -15.22 -30.19
N GLY A 550 -17.61 -15.72 -28.95
CA GLY A 550 -16.67 -16.79 -28.62
C GLY A 550 -17.06 -17.56 -27.37
N LYS A 551 -16.43 -18.71 -27.17
CA LYS A 551 -16.68 -19.59 -26.01
C LYS A 551 -15.91 -19.12 -24.76
N VAL A 552 -16.12 -17.86 -24.39
CA VAL A 552 -15.58 -17.29 -23.15
C VAL A 552 -16.30 -17.90 -21.95
N GLY A 553 -15.52 -18.19 -20.90
CA GLY A 553 -16.04 -18.72 -19.64
C GLY A 553 -16.84 -17.65 -18.90
N LEU A 554 -16.25 -16.48 -18.70
CA LEU A 554 -16.87 -15.30 -18.11
C LEU A 554 -16.43 -14.05 -18.88
N TYR A 555 -17.28 -13.03 -19.00
CA TYR A 555 -16.86 -11.79 -19.63
C TYR A 555 -17.50 -10.53 -19.03
N SER A 556 -16.79 -9.41 -19.10
CA SER A 556 -17.27 -8.09 -18.72
C SER A 556 -17.11 -7.14 -19.90
N SER A 557 -18.21 -6.58 -20.40
CA SER A 557 -18.18 -5.54 -21.43
C SER A 557 -18.13 -4.15 -20.79
N SER A 558 -17.68 -3.17 -21.57
CA SER A 558 -17.93 -1.76 -21.28
C SER A 558 -18.98 -1.24 -22.28
N PRO A 559 -20.10 -0.67 -21.82
CA PRO A 559 -20.49 -0.33 -20.44
C PRO A 559 -21.02 -1.52 -19.61
N GLY A 560 -21.29 -1.29 -18.32
CA GLY A 560 -21.95 -2.24 -17.41
C GLY A 560 -21.01 -3.16 -16.60
N GLY A 561 -19.71 -3.14 -16.92
CA GLY A 561 -18.66 -3.86 -16.19
C GLY A 561 -17.93 -3.01 -15.17
N VAL A 562 -16.69 -2.63 -15.50
CA VAL A 562 -15.75 -1.98 -14.57
C VAL A 562 -16.13 -0.53 -14.23
N GLY A 563 -16.82 0.18 -15.13
CA GLY A 563 -17.19 1.59 -14.92
C GLY A 563 -18.02 1.86 -13.65
N PRO A 564 -19.20 1.22 -13.50
CA PRO A 564 -20.00 1.32 -12.26
C PRO A 564 -19.21 0.90 -11.02
N MET A 565 -18.34 -0.11 -11.13
CA MET A 565 -17.49 -0.54 -10.02
C MET A 565 -16.50 0.55 -9.59
N SER A 566 -15.93 1.32 -10.53
CA SER A 566 -14.98 2.39 -10.21
C SER A 566 -15.59 3.47 -9.30
N VAL A 567 -16.84 3.90 -9.56
CA VAL A 567 -17.49 4.90 -8.68
C VAL A 567 -17.78 4.31 -7.30
N ALA A 568 -18.19 3.05 -7.22
CA ALA A 568 -18.43 2.38 -5.95
C ALA A 568 -17.15 2.23 -5.10
N VAL A 569 -16.03 1.88 -5.74
CA VAL A 569 -14.71 1.78 -5.11
C VAL A 569 -14.23 3.14 -4.61
N LEU A 570 -14.41 4.21 -5.38
CA LEU A 570 -14.08 5.58 -4.93
C LEU A 570 -14.84 5.92 -3.64
N MET A 571 -16.16 5.74 -3.63
CA MET A 571 -16.99 6.04 -2.46
C MET A 571 -16.61 5.18 -1.26
N ARG A 572 -16.28 3.91 -1.48
CA ARG A 572 -15.75 3.02 -0.42
C ARG A 572 -14.44 3.58 0.15
N ASN A 573 -13.49 3.96 -0.72
CA ASN A 573 -12.20 4.51 -0.29
C ASN A 573 -12.37 5.76 0.57
N VAL A 574 -13.27 6.69 0.20
CA VAL A 574 -13.58 7.89 1.00
C VAL A 574 -14.06 7.52 2.40
N VAL A 575 -15.02 6.59 2.49
CA VAL A 575 -15.57 6.12 3.76
C VAL A 575 -14.50 5.40 4.60
N ASP A 576 -13.64 4.60 3.98
CA ASP A 576 -12.51 3.95 4.67
C ASP A 576 -11.51 4.99 5.21
N LYS A 577 -11.19 6.05 4.47
CA LYS A 577 -10.32 7.13 4.95
C LYS A 577 -10.98 7.92 6.10
N ALA A 578 -12.28 8.20 5.99
CA ALA A 578 -13.06 8.82 7.06
C ALA A 578 -13.08 7.95 8.32
N ARG A 579 -13.26 6.63 8.20
CA ARG A 579 -13.18 5.69 9.33
C ARG A 579 -11.81 5.75 9.99
N LYS A 580 -10.73 5.66 9.21
CA LYS A 580 -9.35 5.80 9.72
C LYS A 580 -9.11 7.16 10.39
N ARG A 581 -9.76 8.25 9.96
CA ARG A 581 -9.74 9.54 10.68
C ARG A 581 -10.40 9.41 12.06
N VAL A 582 -11.58 8.80 12.14
CA VAL A 582 -12.31 8.62 13.42
C VAL A 582 -11.50 7.76 14.38
N GLU A 583 -11.00 6.61 13.92
CA GLU A 583 -10.12 5.72 14.70
C GLU A 583 -8.92 6.49 15.25
N ARG A 584 -8.23 7.27 14.40
CA ARG A 584 -7.13 8.15 14.85
C ARG A 584 -7.60 9.21 15.83
N GLN A 585 -8.78 9.80 15.67
CA GLN A 585 -9.35 10.78 16.62
C GLN A 585 -9.68 10.15 17.98
N GLU A 586 -10.15 8.91 18.02
CA GLU A 586 -10.41 8.16 19.24
C GLU A 586 -9.10 7.73 19.93
N GLU A 587 -8.13 7.25 19.17
CA GLU A 587 -6.77 7.00 19.65
C GLU A 587 -6.14 8.28 20.22
N ARG A 588 -6.32 9.43 19.55
CA ARG A 588 -5.87 10.76 20.03
C ARG A 588 -6.54 11.15 21.35
N LYS A 589 -7.84 10.89 21.52
CA LYS A 589 -8.54 11.14 22.79
C LYS A 589 -8.06 10.22 23.92
N SER A 590 -7.55 9.03 23.59
CA SER A 590 -6.99 8.08 24.56
C SER A 590 -5.55 8.39 25.00
N LYS A 591 -4.80 9.19 24.22
CA LYS A 591 -3.41 9.61 24.49
C LYS A 591 -3.40 11.06 25.01
N GLY A 592 -3.46 11.23 26.34
CA GLY A 592 -3.57 12.54 26.99
C GLY A 592 -2.35 13.45 26.82
N VAL A 593 -2.60 14.76 26.72
CA VAL A 593 -1.58 15.83 26.86
C VAL A 593 -0.95 15.73 28.25
N LEU A 594 0.38 15.83 28.34
CA LEU A 594 1.08 15.76 29.63
C LEU A 594 0.65 16.94 30.52
N THR A 595 0.30 16.66 31.77
CA THR A 595 0.07 17.68 32.78
C THR A 595 1.38 18.40 33.15
N ASP A 596 1.29 19.54 33.83
CA ASP A 596 2.48 20.31 34.23
C ASP A 596 3.45 19.52 35.11
N ALA A 597 2.93 18.65 35.97
CA ALA A 597 3.73 17.79 36.83
C ALA A 597 4.46 16.69 36.04
N GLU A 598 3.78 16.07 35.07
CA GLU A 598 4.37 15.01 34.26
C GLU A 598 5.46 15.53 33.34
N PHE A 599 5.24 16.69 32.69
CA PHE A 599 6.27 17.32 31.88
C PHE A 599 7.50 17.73 32.71
N ALA A 600 7.30 18.27 33.91
CA ALA A 600 8.42 18.64 34.80
C ALA A 600 9.22 17.42 35.29
N SER A 601 8.61 16.22 35.29
CA SER A 601 9.28 14.97 35.70
C SER A 601 10.12 14.32 34.59
N LYS A 602 9.95 14.75 33.33
CA LYS A 602 10.71 14.22 32.20
C LYS A 602 11.94 15.09 31.89
N PRO A 603 13.16 14.54 31.91
CA PRO A 603 14.34 15.28 31.48
C PRO A 603 14.27 15.57 29.98
N LEU A 604 14.65 16.78 29.57
CA LEU A 604 14.78 17.15 28.16
C LEU A 604 16.22 16.95 27.69
N PRO A 605 16.44 16.45 26.46
CA PRO A 605 17.78 16.39 25.90
C PRO A 605 18.42 17.79 25.79
N PRO A 606 19.76 17.91 25.85
CA PRO A 606 20.45 19.19 25.86
C PRO A 606 20.05 20.10 24.69
N GLY A 607 19.68 21.35 25.02
CA GLY A 607 19.31 22.38 24.04
C GLY A 607 17.82 22.39 23.64
N TRP A 608 17.02 21.43 24.09
CA TRP A 608 15.56 21.46 23.95
C TRP A 608 14.90 22.22 25.11
N SER A 609 13.87 23.02 24.82
CA SER A 609 13.15 23.79 25.84
C SER A 609 11.73 24.17 25.40
N GLY A 610 10.89 24.52 26.38
CA GLY A 610 9.57 25.11 26.14
C GLY A 610 8.41 24.13 25.92
N ARG A 611 7.22 24.68 25.69
CA ARG A 611 6.03 23.99 25.21
C ARG A 611 5.41 24.87 24.12
N PRO A 612 5.57 24.53 22.82
CA PRO A 612 6.09 23.28 22.27
C PRO A 612 7.58 23.03 22.52
N LEU A 613 8.03 21.76 22.45
CA LEU A 613 9.43 21.40 22.61
C LEU A 613 10.24 22.00 21.45
N LYS A 614 11.22 22.85 21.75
CA LYS A 614 11.91 23.64 20.73
C LYS A 614 13.43 23.56 20.86
N LYS A 615 14.12 23.41 19.73
CA LYS A 615 15.59 23.54 19.60
C LYS A 615 15.96 24.26 18.31
N THR A 616 17.02 25.07 18.37
CA THR A 616 17.58 25.78 17.21
C THR A 616 18.92 25.17 16.81
N PHE A 617 19.04 24.77 15.55
CA PHE A 617 20.24 24.24 14.93
C PHE A 617 20.88 25.33 14.06
N ARG A 618 22.22 25.42 14.08
CA ARG A 618 22.99 26.31 13.20
C ARG A 618 23.75 25.49 12.18
N LEU A 619 23.48 25.74 10.90
CA LEU A 619 24.05 25.00 9.79
C LEU A 619 24.88 25.93 8.90
N PRO A 620 26.01 25.47 8.34
CA PRO A 620 26.97 26.33 7.66
C PRO A 620 26.50 26.82 6.28
N SER A 621 25.53 26.15 5.67
CA SER A 621 25.09 26.44 4.30
C SER A 621 23.69 25.89 4.01
N HIS A 622 23.06 26.38 2.94
CA HIS A 622 21.77 25.88 2.47
C HIS A 622 21.79 24.38 2.09
N PRO A 623 22.81 23.84 1.40
CA PRO A 623 22.91 22.39 1.18
C PRO A 623 22.97 21.57 2.47
N ALA A 624 23.69 22.05 3.48
CA ALA A 624 23.73 21.39 4.79
C ALA A 624 22.35 21.41 5.47
N THR A 625 21.58 22.49 5.28
CA THR A 625 20.17 22.57 5.70
C THR A 625 19.30 21.52 5.02
N LEU A 626 19.39 21.34 3.71
CA LEU A 626 18.59 20.35 3.00
C LEU A 626 18.93 18.92 3.44
N SER A 627 20.21 18.61 3.63
CA SER A 627 20.64 17.30 4.14
C SER A 627 20.16 17.04 5.57
N PHE A 628 20.19 18.07 6.43
CA PHE A 628 19.64 17.99 7.78
C PHE A 628 18.14 17.73 7.76
N LEU A 629 17.38 18.46 6.94
CA LEU A 629 15.94 18.31 6.85
C LEU A 629 15.52 16.95 6.28
N SER A 630 16.24 16.42 5.29
CA SER A 630 16.01 15.05 4.81
C SER A 630 16.14 14.02 5.92
N THR A 631 17.10 14.21 6.84
CA THR A 631 17.26 13.33 8.02
C THR A 631 16.05 13.41 8.94
N VAL A 632 15.60 14.64 9.21
CA VAL A 632 14.42 14.89 10.06
C VAL A 632 13.19 14.26 9.41
N THR A 633 13.04 14.35 8.09
CA THR A 633 11.97 13.68 7.33
C THR A 633 12.03 12.16 7.46
N ASP A 634 13.18 11.54 7.18
CA ASP A 634 13.35 10.08 7.30
C ASP A 634 12.97 9.57 8.70
N LEU A 635 13.34 10.33 9.74
CA LEU A 635 12.98 10.01 11.11
C LEU A 635 11.49 10.22 11.36
N SER A 636 10.94 11.34 10.93
CA SER A 636 9.53 11.69 11.13
C SER A 636 8.60 10.65 10.52
N GLU A 637 8.97 10.07 9.38
CA GLU A 637 8.26 8.96 8.74
C GLU A 637 8.30 7.67 9.58
N LYS A 638 9.46 7.34 10.19
CA LYS A 638 9.60 6.15 11.05
C LYS A 638 8.75 6.22 12.32
N ILE A 639 8.68 7.40 12.92
CA ILE A 639 7.95 7.62 14.19
C ILE A 639 6.50 8.07 13.94
N ASP A 640 6.12 8.31 12.69
CA ASP A 640 4.84 8.91 12.29
C ASP A 640 4.55 10.20 13.10
N HIS A 641 5.54 11.09 13.19
CA HIS A 641 5.45 12.33 13.98
C HIS A 641 6.41 13.38 13.45
N HIS A 642 5.89 14.56 13.11
CA HIS A 642 6.64 15.59 12.36
C HIS A 642 6.82 16.87 13.19
N PRO A 643 8.00 17.51 13.15
CA PRO A 643 8.19 18.83 13.74
C PRO A 643 7.74 19.95 12.80
N ASP A 644 7.35 21.10 13.35
CA ASP A 644 7.36 22.35 12.60
C ASP A 644 8.80 22.82 12.40
N VAL A 645 9.10 23.30 11.19
CA VAL A 645 10.44 23.72 10.79
C VAL A 645 10.44 25.18 10.35
N ASP A 646 11.16 26.05 11.08
CA ASP A 646 11.46 27.40 10.61
C ASP A 646 12.90 27.46 10.07
N ILE A 647 13.09 27.93 8.83
CA ILE A 647 14.42 28.13 8.22
C ILE A 647 14.72 29.62 8.12
N ILE A 648 15.77 30.07 8.80
CA ILE A 648 16.18 31.47 8.88
C ILE A 648 17.56 31.62 8.23
N HIS A 649 17.59 32.21 7.05
CA HIS A 649 18.82 32.51 6.33
C HIS A 649 19.53 33.74 6.90
N LYS A 650 20.76 33.58 7.38
CA LYS A 650 21.64 34.69 7.79
C LYS A 650 22.83 34.74 6.84
N CYS A 651 22.78 35.63 5.86
CA CYS A 651 23.69 35.69 4.71
C CYS A 651 25.21 35.71 5.04
N THR A 652 25.60 36.02 6.28
CA THR A 652 27.00 36.04 6.75
C THR A 652 27.33 35.00 7.82
N GLU A 653 26.33 34.30 8.38
CA GLU A 653 26.48 33.44 9.57
C GLU A 653 25.94 32.01 9.38
N GLY A 654 25.44 31.68 8.18
CA GLY A 654 24.87 30.36 7.86
C GLY A 654 23.35 30.35 7.86
N VAL A 655 22.75 29.21 8.20
CA VAL A 655 21.31 29.00 8.24
C VAL A 655 20.91 28.48 9.62
N GLU A 656 20.00 29.18 10.28
CA GLU A 656 19.37 28.70 11.51
C GLU A 656 18.13 27.88 11.15
N VAL A 657 18.02 26.67 11.68
CA VAL A 657 16.84 25.80 11.55
C VAL A 657 16.25 25.61 12.93
N VAL A 658 14.99 25.99 13.11
CA VAL A 658 14.28 25.84 14.37
C VAL A 658 13.30 24.68 14.21
N LEU A 659 13.46 23.66 15.04
CA LEU A 659 12.49 22.56 15.14
C LEU A 659 11.57 22.78 16.33
N LYS A 660 10.28 22.55 16.15
CA LYS A 660 9.29 22.53 17.23
C LYS A 660 8.50 21.22 17.16
N TYR A 661 8.51 20.46 18.25
CA TYR A 661 7.66 19.29 18.42
C TYR A 661 6.48 19.61 19.33
N GLU A 662 5.30 19.40 18.77
CA GLU A 662 4.03 19.39 19.47
C GLU A 662 3.12 18.40 18.79
N THR A 663 2.36 17.64 19.56
CA THR A 663 1.34 16.77 19.00
C THR A 663 0.14 17.62 18.59
N TYR A 664 0.20 18.13 17.35
CA TYR A 664 -0.80 19.03 16.74
C TYR A 664 -2.24 18.55 16.98
N THR A 665 -2.42 17.23 16.93
CA THR A 665 -3.72 16.58 16.99
C THR A 665 -4.40 16.61 18.36
N VAL A 666 -3.62 16.86 19.43
CA VAL A 666 -4.13 17.02 20.80
C VAL A 666 -3.83 18.40 21.40
N GLY A 667 -3.17 19.30 20.65
CA GLY A 667 -2.93 20.69 21.04
C GLY A 667 -2.02 20.85 22.25
N GLY A 668 -0.97 20.03 22.34
CA GLY A 668 0.00 20.09 23.42
C GLY A 668 1.11 19.04 23.32
N VAL A 669 2.07 19.11 24.24
CA VAL A 669 3.19 18.16 24.31
C VAL A 669 2.72 16.83 24.93
N THR A 670 2.97 15.73 24.23
CA THR A 670 2.72 14.35 24.67
C THR A 670 4.02 13.58 24.87
N SER A 671 3.94 12.34 25.36
CA SER A 671 5.11 11.46 25.42
C SER A 671 5.75 11.20 24.04
N LYS A 672 4.99 11.27 22.95
CA LYS A 672 5.48 11.05 21.58
C LYS A 672 6.40 12.20 21.12
N ASP A 673 6.16 13.42 21.60
CA ASP A 673 7.05 14.56 21.34
C ASP A 673 8.41 14.37 22.01
N PHE A 674 8.44 13.79 23.21
CA PHE A 674 9.69 13.44 23.90
C PHE A 674 10.42 12.31 23.16
N GLU A 675 9.70 11.25 22.76
CA GLU A 675 10.25 10.14 21.98
C GLU A 675 10.83 10.63 20.64
N ALA A 676 10.13 11.52 19.93
CA ALA A 676 10.61 12.11 18.68
C ALA A 676 11.88 12.95 18.86
N VAL A 677 11.94 13.71 19.96
CA VAL A 677 13.12 14.51 20.31
C VAL A 677 14.29 13.62 20.72
N GLU A 678 14.05 12.57 21.51
CA GLU A 678 15.08 11.59 21.90
C GLU A 678 15.61 10.85 20.67
N MET A 679 14.73 10.31 19.81
CA MET A 679 15.14 9.64 18.57
C MET A 679 15.83 10.59 17.59
N LEU A 680 15.47 11.87 17.57
CA LEU A 680 16.19 12.85 16.74
C LEU A 680 17.57 13.12 17.29
N GLU A 681 17.74 13.26 18.60
CA GLU A 681 19.07 13.37 19.20
C GLU A 681 19.88 12.09 18.98
N ASP A 682 19.26 10.91 19.06
CA ASP A 682 19.88 9.63 18.77
C ASP A 682 20.29 9.54 17.29
N VAL A 683 19.42 9.90 16.36
CA VAL A 683 19.76 9.94 14.92
C VAL A 683 20.82 11.00 14.63
N MET A 684 20.81 12.14 15.31
CA MET A 684 21.85 13.15 15.18
C MET A 684 23.18 12.69 15.78
N ALA A 685 23.14 11.89 16.85
CA ALA A 685 24.30 11.24 17.44
C ALA A 685 24.81 10.07 16.56
N GLU A 686 23.91 9.30 15.95
CA GLU A 686 24.20 8.24 14.97
C GLU A 686 24.73 8.83 13.65
N ARG A 687 24.25 10.03 13.27
CA ARG A 687 24.67 10.80 12.08
C ARG A 687 25.78 11.81 12.37
N HIS A 688 26.68 11.54 13.30
CA HIS A 688 28.09 11.97 13.13
C HIS A 688 28.74 11.25 11.91
N ILE A 689 28.03 11.17 10.77
CA ILE A 689 28.50 10.76 9.44
C ILE A 689 29.35 11.86 8.85
N ASN A 690 29.10 13.13 9.22
CA ASN A 690 29.98 14.20 8.80
C ASN A 690 31.24 14.16 9.67
N PRO A 691 32.42 13.91 9.10
CA PRO A 691 33.65 13.99 9.85
C PRO A 691 33.77 15.37 10.49
N PRO A 692 34.15 15.46 11.77
CA PRO A 692 34.37 16.74 12.43
C PRO A 692 35.19 17.68 11.53
N PRO A 693 34.80 18.96 11.36
CA PRO A 693 35.42 19.86 10.38
C PRO A 693 36.93 20.04 10.55
N HIS A 694 37.44 19.76 11.76
CA HIS A 694 38.85 19.85 12.11
C HIS A 694 39.68 18.64 11.64
N LEU A 695 39.06 17.50 11.29
CA LEU A 695 39.78 16.36 10.75
C LEU A 695 40.35 16.72 9.38
N LYS A 696 41.63 16.40 9.15
CA LYS A 696 42.31 16.71 7.87
C LYS A 696 41.92 15.73 6.79
N ARG A 697 41.72 16.20 5.54
CA ARG A 697 41.49 15.35 4.37
C ARG A 697 42.57 14.27 4.27
N LEU A 698 42.16 13.01 4.15
CA LEU A 698 43.05 11.86 4.06
C LEU A 698 42.72 11.10 2.77
N PRO A 699 43.40 11.44 1.65
CA PRO A 699 43.10 10.80 0.38
C PRO A 699 43.48 9.32 0.44
N ARG A 700 42.58 8.47 -0.06
CA ARG A 700 42.70 7.02 -0.19
C ARG A 700 44.06 6.58 -0.76
N SER A 701 44.56 7.31 -1.76
CA SER A 701 45.85 7.07 -2.40
C SER A 701 47.07 7.08 -1.45
N SER A 702 46.94 7.67 -0.27
CA SER A 702 48.01 7.71 0.75
C SER A 702 48.32 6.35 1.37
N PHE A 703 47.38 5.40 1.25
CA PHE A 703 47.46 4.06 1.86
C PHE A 703 47.60 2.95 0.81
N LEU A 704 47.84 3.32 -0.45
CA LEU A 704 48.11 2.39 -1.53
C LEU A 704 49.60 2.02 -1.56
N TYR A 705 49.85 0.72 -1.73
CA TYR A 705 51.16 0.17 -2.04
C TYR A 705 50.99 -1.00 -3.02
N ASN A 706 52.05 -1.35 -3.73
CA ASN A 706 52.02 -2.45 -4.69
C ASN A 706 52.13 -3.79 -3.94
N LEU A 707 51.04 -4.55 -3.88
CA LEU A 707 51.01 -5.91 -3.32
C LEU A 707 50.91 -6.94 -4.46
N PRO A 708 52.01 -7.65 -4.80
CA PRO A 708 51.96 -8.74 -5.76
C PRO A 708 51.03 -9.87 -5.28
N PRO A 709 50.12 -10.40 -6.12
CA PRO A 709 49.24 -11.51 -5.75
C PRO A 709 49.99 -12.76 -5.26
N SER A 710 51.22 -12.98 -5.72
CA SER A 710 52.07 -14.09 -5.29
C SER A 710 52.47 -14.05 -3.82
N LEU A 711 52.36 -12.89 -3.15
CA LEU A 711 52.66 -12.73 -1.73
C LEU A 711 51.41 -12.96 -0.85
N ILE A 712 50.24 -13.18 -1.43
CA ILE A 712 49.01 -13.53 -0.71
C ILE A 712 48.93 -15.06 -0.63
N SER A 713 49.12 -15.62 0.56
CA SER A 713 49.09 -17.08 0.75
C SER A 713 47.64 -17.55 0.94
N PRO A 714 47.09 -18.42 0.06
CA PRO A 714 45.74 -18.97 0.23
C PRO A 714 45.68 -20.08 1.28
N HIS A 715 46.82 -20.58 1.74
CA HIS A 715 46.94 -21.63 2.74
C HIS A 715 47.81 -21.19 3.91
N PRO A 716 47.53 -21.69 5.14
CA PRO A 716 48.38 -21.43 6.30
C PRO A 716 49.74 -22.14 6.15
N PRO A 717 50.77 -21.73 6.91
CA PRO A 717 52.02 -22.49 6.98
C PRO A 717 51.75 -23.93 7.47
N PRO A 718 52.52 -24.93 7.04
CA PRO A 718 52.31 -26.33 7.46
C PRO A 718 52.25 -26.49 8.99
N VAL A 719 53.11 -25.76 9.70
CA VAL A 719 53.16 -25.72 11.16
C VAL A 719 52.66 -24.36 11.66
N ARG A 720 51.70 -24.36 12.59
CA ARG A 720 51.20 -23.13 13.25
C ARG A 720 52.35 -22.46 14.01
N GLY A 721 52.48 -21.14 13.86
CA GLY A 721 53.58 -20.36 14.45
C GLY A 721 54.90 -20.38 13.69
N ALA A 722 54.97 -21.06 12.54
CA ALA A 722 56.16 -21.04 11.66
C ALA A 722 56.18 -19.88 10.65
N SER A 723 55.32 -18.87 10.82
CA SER A 723 55.36 -17.63 10.02
C SER A 723 56.60 -16.81 10.31
N ARG A 724 56.96 -15.89 9.41
CA ARG A 724 58.01 -14.90 9.69
C ARG A 724 57.47 -13.82 10.63
N PHE A 725 58.38 -13.20 11.36
CA PHE A 725 58.04 -12.15 12.34
C PHE A 725 58.92 -10.92 12.14
N LEU A 726 58.31 -9.79 11.79
CA LEU A 726 58.97 -8.50 11.62
C LEU A 726 58.95 -7.71 12.93
N GLN A 727 60.14 -7.35 13.41
CA GLN A 727 60.37 -6.39 14.49
C GLN A 727 60.99 -5.12 13.87
N PRO A 728 60.25 -4.01 13.79
CA PRO A 728 60.76 -2.73 13.30
C PRO A 728 62.03 -2.27 14.04
N PRO A 729 62.92 -1.51 13.38
CA PRO A 729 62.78 -0.98 12.03
C PRO A 729 63.09 -1.98 10.89
N SER A 730 63.79 -3.10 11.15
CA SER A 730 64.21 -4.01 10.05
C SER A 730 64.54 -5.46 10.44
N LYS A 731 64.33 -5.89 11.69
CA LYS A 731 64.71 -7.24 12.14
C LYS A 731 63.63 -8.25 11.76
N ILE A 732 63.92 -9.11 10.79
CA ILE A 732 63.01 -10.19 10.36
C ILE A 732 63.50 -11.53 10.90
N HIS A 733 62.64 -12.21 11.64
CA HIS A 733 62.86 -13.58 12.10
C HIS A 733 62.18 -14.58 11.17
N SER A 734 62.80 -15.74 10.98
CA SER A 734 62.26 -16.80 10.12
C SER A 734 61.13 -17.60 10.75
N ASN A 735 60.93 -17.51 12.08
CA ASN A 735 59.94 -18.29 12.81
C ASN A 735 59.38 -17.49 14.00
N PHE A 736 58.07 -17.23 13.95
CA PHE A 736 57.33 -16.45 14.94
C PHE A 736 57.41 -17.06 16.34
N THR A 737 57.17 -18.37 16.49
CA THR A 737 57.17 -19.04 17.81
C THR A 737 58.46 -18.80 18.58
N SER A 738 59.61 -19.06 17.95
CA SER A 738 60.92 -18.90 18.61
C SER A 738 61.24 -17.44 18.92
N ALA A 739 60.95 -16.53 17.99
CA ALA A 739 61.26 -15.10 18.14
C ALA A 739 60.36 -14.42 19.18
N PHE A 740 59.06 -14.72 19.17
CA PHE A 740 58.12 -14.18 20.14
C PHE A 740 58.39 -14.73 21.55
N LYS A 741 58.74 -16.03 21.68
CA LYS A 741 59.14 -16.61 22.98
C LYS A 741 60.36 -15.90 23.58
N ALA A 742 61.38 -15.62 22.77
CA ALA A 742 62.55 -14.86 23.23
C ALA A 742 62.16 -13.43 23.65
N LEU A 743 61.44 -12.71 22.80
CA LEU A 743 60.95 -11.36 23.08
C LEU A 743 60.10 -11.30 24.36
N TRP A 744 59.22 -12.29 24.55
CA TRP A 744 58.37 -12.39 25.72
C TRP A 744 59.20 -12.53 26.99
N LEU A 745 60.13 -13.49 27.03
CA LEU A 745 60.94 -13.76 28.21
C LEU A 745 61.95 -12.65 28.53
N GLU A 746 62.49 -12.00 27.51
CA GLU A 746 63.54 -10.98 27.68
C GLU A 746 62.96 -9.59 27.97
N GLU A 747 61.82 -9.24 27.39
CA GLU A 747 61.34 -7.84 27.39
C GLU A 747 59.91 -7.67 27.89
N LEU A 748 58.98 -8.59 27.58
CA LEU A 748 57.54 -8.34 27.74
C LEU A 748 56.90 -8.97 28.98
N LYS A 749 57.41 -10.10 29.46
CA LYS A 749 56.75 -10.95 30.47
C LYS A 749 56.34 -10.19 31.73
N ASP A 750 57.23 -9.35 32.25
CA ASP A 750 57.03 -8.61 33.51
C ASP A 750 56.56 -7.17 33.28
N THR A 751 56.52 -6.72 32.03
CA THR A 751 56.25 -5.31 31.68
C THR A 751 54.95 -5.12 30.90
N HIS A 752 54.39 -6.17 30.27
CA HIS A 752 53.20 -6.07 29.42
C HIS A 752 52.15 -7.12 29.81
N THR A 753 50.89 -6.73 29.71
CA THR A 753 49.72 -7.61 29.68
C THR A 753 49.31 -7.82 28.24
N ILE A 754 49.12 -9.07 27.82
CA ILE A 754 48.74 -9.40 26.44
C ILE A 754 47.22 -9.60 26.34
N VAL A 755 46.58 -9.02 25.33
CA VAL A 755 45.13 -9.08 25.16
C VAL A 755 44.78 -9.74 23.84
N PHE A 756 43.97 -10.79 23.90
CA PHE A 756 43.55 -11.61 22.76
C PHE A 756 42.06 -11.47 22.46
N ASN A 757 41.67 -11.60 21.18
CA ASN A 757 40.27 -11.81 20.80
C ASN A 757 39.96 -13.32 20.71
N ASN A 758 39.13 -13.84 21.61
CA ASN A 758 38.74 -15.26 21.67
C ASN A 758 37.46 -15.59 20.87
N SER A 759 37.04 -14.72 19.95
CA SER A 759 35.90 -15.01 19.09
C SER A 759 36.13 -16.24 18.20
N ARG A 760 35.05 -16.98 17.94
CA ARG A 760 35.03 -18.22 17.18
C ARG A 760 34.21 -18.06 15.89
N VAL A 761 34.79 -18.44 14.75
CA VAL A 761 34.13 -18.36 13.45
C VAL A 761 33.01 -19.40 13.37
N ILE A 762 31.81 -18.95 13.01
CA ILE A 762 30.67 -19.83 12.74
C ILE A 762 30.64 -20.22 11.26
N LYS A 763 30.07 -21.39 10.97
CA LYS A 763 29.87 -21.88 9.59
C LYS A 763 28.72 -21.10 8.89
N ALA A 764 28.95 -19.82 8.62
CA ALA A 764 27.92 -18.90 8.14
C ALA A 764 27.72 -18.89 6.61
N ARG A 765 28.38 -19.78 5.85
CA ARG A 765 28.20 -19.88 4.39
C ARG A 765 27.35 -21.10 4.05
N SER A 766 26.37 -20.96 3.16
CA SER A 766 25.50 -22.07 2.72
C SER A 766 25.19 -21.97 1.22
N GLN A 767 24.60 -23.03 0.66
CA GLN A 767 24.16 -23.10 -0.73
C GLN A 767 22.63 -23.12 -0.84
N LEU A 768 22.10 -22.25 -1.70
CA LEU A 768 20.69 -22.14 -2.07
C LEU A 768 20.48 -22.63 -3.51
N VAL A 769 19.22 -22.87 -3.87
CA VAL A 769 18.82 -23.18 -5.25
C VAL A 769 17.93 -22.05 -5.78
N ASP A 770 18.42 -21.29 -6.75
CA ASP A 770 17.69 -20.27 -7.48
C ASP A 770 17.44 -20.75 -8.92
N SER A 771 16.17 -20.96 -9.28
CA SER A 771 15.78 -21.32 -10.64
C SER A 771 16.55 -22.54 -11.21
N GLY A 772 16.87 -23.51 -10.34
CA GLY A 772 17.65 -24.71 -10.68
C GLY A 772 19.17 -24.54 -10.68
N LYS A 773 19.69 -23.34 -10.42
CA LYS A 773 21.12 -23.06 -10.24
C LYS A 773 21.48 -23.00 -8.75
N VAL A 774 22.65 -23.51 -8.42
CA VAL A 774 23.19 -23.39 -7.06
C VAL A 774 23.79 -21.99 -6.89
N VAL A 775 23.33 -21.26 -5.87
CA VAL A 775 23.82 -19.91 -5.54
C VAL A 775 24.24 -19.88 -4.07
N GLU A 776 25.28 -19.10 -3.76
CA GLU A 776 25.83 -19.00 -2.40
C GLU A 776 25.06 -17.96 -1.57
N ILE A 777 24.86 -18.26 -0.29
CA ILE A 777 24.44 -17.29 0.73
C ILE A 777 25.48 -17.22 1.84
N LEU A 778 25.85 -16.02 2.23
CA LEU A 778 26.68 -15.72 3.40
C LEU A 778 25.85 -14.98 4.44
N PHE A 779 25.61 -15.60 5.59
CA PHE A 779 24.96 -14.99 6.73
C PHE A 779 25.92 -14.04 7.44
N LEU A 780 25.52 -12.79 7.66
CA LEU A 780 26.37 -11.74 8.21
C LEU A 780 26.06 -11.50 9.69
N ASP A 781 24.86 -11.03 9.98
CA ASP A 781 24.40 -10.64 11.32
C ASP A 781 22.89 -10.85 11.43
N PRO A 782 22.35 -11.16 12.62
CA PRO A 782 20.90 -11.17 12.82
C PRO A 782 20.30 -9.76 12.70
N HIS A 783 19.06 -9.66 12.21
CA HIS A 783 18.44 -8.36 11.90
C HIS A 783 17.97 -7.61 13.17
N ASN A 784 17.28 -8.31 14.07
CA ASN A 784 16.55 -7.69 15.19
C ASN A 784 17.05 -8.11 16.58
N THR A 785 18.00 -9.04 16.66
CA THR A 785 18.39 -9.67 17.93
C THR A 785 19.91 -9.77 18.00
N PRO A 786 20.55 -9.59 19.18
CA PRO A 786 21.98 -9.81 19.31
C PRO A 786 22.41 -11.21 18.86
N LEU A 787 23.63 -11.33 18.32
CA LEU A 787 24.13 -12.57 17.72
C LEU A 787 24.15 -13.76 18.69
N HIS A 788 24.66 -13.61 19.92
CA HIS A 788 24.69 -14.71 20.89
C HIS A 788 23.27 -15.22 21.23
N THR A 789 22.30 -14.30 21.40
CA THR A 789 20.91 -14.65 21.67
C THR A 789 20.28 -15.35 20.48
N SER A 790 20.60 -14.89 19.27
CA SER A 790 20.13 -15.49 18.04
C SER A 790 20.69 -16.91 17.85
N LEU A 791 21.98 -17.12 18.16
CA LEU A 791 22.64 -18.43 18.06
C LEU A 791 21.99 -19.51 18.95
N SER A 792 21.53 -19.13 20.14
CA SER A 792 20.82 -20.02 21.07
C SER A 792 19.31 -20.08 20.85
N SER A 793 18.77 -19.22 19.98
CA SER A 793 17.35 -19.19 19.62
C SER A 793 17.03 -20.19 18.52
N ASN A 794 15.76 -20.60 18.46
CA ASN A 794 15.21 -21.40 17.37
C ASN A 794 15.46 -20.69 16.03
N VAL A 795 15.95 -21.43 15.02
CA VAL A 795 16.24 -20.90 13.68
C VAL A 795 14.97 -20.46 12.93
N ASN A 796 13.81 -21.03 13.26
CA ASN A 796 12.57 -20.75 12.57
C ASN A 796 12.07 -19.32 12.80
N GLY A 797 11.95 -18.59 11.70
CA GLY A 797 11.50 -17.21 11.69
C GLY A 797 12.58 -16.21 12.08
N GLN A 798 13.82 -16.64 12.31
CA GLN A 798 14.94 -15.73 12.55
C GLN A 798 15.31 -15.00 11.28
N GLU A 799 15.52 -13.71 11.42
CA GLU A 799 15.92 -12.83 10.33
C GLU A 799 17.41 -12.52 10.40
N TRP A 800 18.08 -12.66 9.26
CA TRP A 800 19.50 -12.47 9.11
C TRP A 800 19.81 -11.55 7.93
N LYS A 801 20.69 -10.58 8.14
CA LYS A 801 21.36 -9.84 7.08
C LYS A 801 22.32 -10.77 6.37
N CYS A 802 22.25 -10.83 5.05
CA CYS A 802 22.96 -11.80 4.22
C CYS A 802 23.51 -11.17 2.94
N MET A 803 24.49 -11.85 2.35
CA MET A 803 24.91 -11.66 0.94
C MET A 803 24.49 -12.89 0.14
N VAL A 804 23.68 -12.70 -0.90
CA VAL A 804 23.28 -13.77 -1.82
C VAL A 804 23.98 -13.53 -3.16
N ARG A 805 24.70 -14.54 -3.68
CA ARG A 805 25.34 -14.52 -5.02
C ARG A 805 24.33 -14.69 -6.17
N SER A 806 23.18 -14.03 -6.06
CA SER A 806 22.15 -13.90 -7.10
C SER A 806 21.38 -12.59 -6.88
N PRO A 807 20.93 -11.90 -7.94
CA PRO A 807 20.04 -10.76 -7.80
C PRO A 807 18.68 -11.25 -7.28
N VAL A 808 18.34 -10.88 -6.04
CA VAL A 808 17.05 -11.20 -5.40
C VAL A 808 16.23 -9.95 -5.14
N SER A 809 14.90 -10.12 -5.07
CA SER A 809 13.87 -9.14 -4.72
C SER A 809 13.19 -9.49 -3.39
N ALA A 810 12.59 -8.52 -2.71
CA ALA A 810 11.78 -8.79 -1.53
C ALA A 810 10.59 -9.69 -1.89
N GLY A 811 10.36 -10.73 -1.09
CA GLY A 811 9.40 -11.81 -1.34
C GLY A 811 9.98 -13.05 -2.01
N ASP A 812 11.21 -13.00 -2.55
CA ASP A 812 11.85 -14.16 -3.17
C ASP A 812 12.05 -15.28 -2.13
N THR A 813 11.74 -16.51 -2.52
CA THR A 813 11.98 -17.69 -1.67
C THR A 813 12.95 -18.66 -2.33
N LEU A 814 14.04 -18.95 -1.63
CA LEU A 814 15.14 -19.76 -2.13
C LEU A 814 15.35 -20.98 -1.21
N PRO A 815 15.10 -22.21 -1.66
CA PRO A 815 15.34 -23.41 -0.86
C PRO A 815 16.84 -23.66 -0.65
N PHE A 816 17.20 -24.23 0.49
CA PHE A 816 18.56 -24.73 0.72
C PHE A 816 18.83 -25.97 -0.14
N LYS A 817 20.07 -26.11 -0.64
CA LYS A 817 20.44 -27.23 -1.52
C LYS A 817 20.59 -28.55 -0.78
N HIS A 818 21.18 -28.52 0.42
CA HIS A 818 21.57 -29.71 1.18
C HIS A 818 20.77 -29.91 2.47
N PHE A 819 19.74 -29.08 2.69
CA PHE A 819 19.01 -29.04 3.95
C PHE A 819 17.51 -28.76 3.74
N PRO A 820 16.60 -29.40 4.51
CA PRO A 820 15.16 -29.19 4.38
C PRO A 820 14.72 -27.82 4.94
N GLY A 821 14.61 -26.82 4.06
CA GLY A 821 14.15 -25.49 4.42
C GLY A 821 14.34 -24.49 3.29
N LYS A 822 13.98 -23.23 3.55
CA LYS A 822 14.16 -22.12 2.62
C LYS A 822 14.48 -20.82 3.34
N VAL A 823 15.08 -19.90 2.61
CA VAL A 823 15.15 -18.49 3.00
C VAL A 823 14.08 -17.71 2.24
N GLU A 824 13.43 -16.78 2.92
CA GLU A 824 12.54 -15.78 2.32
C GLU A 824 13.22 -14.42 2.42
N VAL A 825 13.38 -13.72 1.31
CA VAL A 825 14.00 -12.40 1.27
C VAL A 825 12.99 -11.38 1.78
N THR A 826 13.19 -10.84 2.99
CA THR A 826 12.26 -9.88 3.59
C THR A 826 12.50 -8.45 3.12
N SER A 827 13.75 -8.11 2.80
CA SER A 827 14.12 -6.80 2.25
C SER A 827 15.43 -6.88 1.46
N VAL A 828 15.55 -6.04 0.42
CA VAL A 828 16.81 -5.87 -0.33
C VAL A 828 17.44 -4.56 0.09
N ILE A 829 18.66 -4.63 0.61
CA ILE A 829 19.41 -3.49 1.15
C ILE A 829 20.15 -2.77 0.01
N SER A 830 20.90 -3.52 -0.80
CA SER A 830 21.64 -2.97 -1.94
C SER A 830 22.03 -4.09 -2.92
N PRO A 831 22.20 -3.77 -4.22
CA PRO A 831 22.88 -4.67 -5.14
C PRO A 831 24.34 -4.85 -4.69
N TRP A 832 24.85 -6.07 -4.80
CA TRP A 832 26.24 -6.40 -4.55
C TRP A 832 26.91 -6.78 -5.87
N ILE A 833 27.99 -6.07 -6.23
CA ILE A 833 28.71 -6.29 -7.48
C ILE A 833 30.19 -6.47 -7.14
N GLU A 834 30.68 -7.71 -7.25
CA GLU A 834 32.11 -8.00 -7.12
C GLU A 834 32.78 -7.99 -8.50
N LYS A 835 33.95 -7.36 -8.59
CA LYS A 835 34.60 -7.04 -9.86
C LYS A 835 35.08 -8.32 -10.56
N GLY A 836 34.38 -8.74 -11.60
CA GLY A 836 34.67 -9.97 -12.34
C GLY A 836 33.78 -11.17 -11.97
N GLU A 837 32.78 -10.97 -11.11
CA GLU A 837 31.83 -12.01 -10.70
C GLU A 837 30.38 -11.67 -11.09
N SER A 838 29.46 -12.63 -10.87
CA SER A 838 28.03 -12.43 -11.09
C SER A 838 27.45 -11.47 -10.04
N PRO A 839 26.57 -10.53 -10.43
CA PRO A 839 25.94 -9.63 -9.47
C PRO A 839 25.08 -10.41 -8.47
N GLY A 840 25.13 -10.02 -7.20
CA GLY A 840 24.33 -10.53 -6.09
C GLY A 840 23.55 -9.42 -5.39
N SER A 841 22.99 -9.75 -4.22
CA SER A 841 22.25 -8.79 -3.38
C SER A 841 22.71 -8.86 -1.92
N HIS A 842 22.84 -7.69 -1.29
CA HIS A 842 22.72 -7.54 0.15
C HIS A 842 21.24 -7.51 0.51
N CYS A 843 20.80 -8.40 1.38
CA CYS A 843 19.40 -8.51 1.76
C CYS A 843 19.25 -8.94 3.21
N THR A 844 18.05 -8.76 3.75
CA THR A 844 17.61 -9.46 4.96
C THR A 844 16.80 -10.66 4.50
N VAL A 845 17.07 -11.82 5.11
CA VAL A 845 16.32 -13.05 4.84
C VAL A 845 15.78 -13.62 6.13
N LYS A 846 14.59 -14.21 6.06
CA LYS A 846 13.98 -14.99 7.12
C LYS A 846 14.20 -16.47 6.85
N ILE A 847 14.75 -17.19 7.83
CA ILE A 847 14.99 -18.63 7.69
C ILE A 847 13.72 -19.38 8.08
N THR A 848 13.29 -20.31 7.22
CA THR A 848 12.22 -21.26 7.52
C THR A 848 12.76 -22.68 7.35
N ASN A 849 12.72 -23.44 8.43
CA ASN A 849 13.16 -24.81 8.57
C ASN A 849 11.96 -25.70 9.00
N HIS A 850 11.96 -26.96 8.58
CA HIS A 850 10.97 -27.94 9.02
C HIS A 850 11.31 -28.62 10.36
N GLU A 851 12.53 -28.43 10.86
CA GLU A 851 13.01 -29.00 12.13
C GLU A 851 13.17 -27.95 13.23
N ASP A 852 12.97 -28.36 14.49
CA ASP A 852 13.09 -27.53 15.68
C ASP A 852 14.54 -27.53 16.20
N VAL A 853 15.40 -26.73 15.56
CA VAL A 853 16.83 -26.60 15.89
C VAL A 853 17.21 -25.16 16.19
N THR A 854 18.27 -24.98 16.98
CA THR A 854 18.85 -23.65 17.24
C THR A 854 19.63 -23.13 16.03
N CYS A 855 19.87 -21.82 15.95
CA CYS A 855 20.71 -21.24 14.88
C CYS A 855 22.14 -21.80 14.90
N SER A 856 22.72 -22.05 16.08
CA SER A 856 24.06 -22.66 16.19
C SER A 856 24.09 -24.07 15.58
N GLU A 857 23.12 -24.94 15.92
CA GLU A 857 22.99 -26.29 15.33
C GLU A 857 22.75 -26.25 13.82
N PHE A 858 21.97 -25.27 13.35
CA PHE A 858 21.74 -25.03 11.93
C PHE A 858 23.04 -24.69 11.20
N PHE A 859 23.81 -23.70 11.68
CA PHE A 859 25.08 -23.35 11.05
C PHE A 859 26.08 -24.49 11.09
N GLU A 860 26.17 -25.21 12.22
CA GLU A 860 27.10 -26.33 12.35
C GLU A 860 26.82 -27.46 11.34
N SER A 861 25.53 -27.70 11.04
CA SER A 861 25.07 -28.81 10.18
C SER A 861 24.96 -28.44 8.70
N ASN A 862 24.51 -27.23 8.38
CA ASN A 862 24.22 -26.79 7.00
C ASN A 862 25.26 -25.79 6.45
N GLY A 863 26.17 -25.32 7.30
CA GLY A 863 27.13 -24.30 6.95
C GLY A 863 28.51 -24.82 6.57
N GLU A 864 29.24 -23.99 5.85
CA GLU A 864 30.69 -24.09 5.60
C GLU A 864 31.42 -22.90 6.24
N ILE A 865 32.71 -23.08 6.55
CA ILE A 865 33.54 -21.99 7.08
C ILE A 865 33.72 -20.91 6.01
N PRO A 866 33.30 -19.67 6.27
CA PRO A 866 33.48 -18.56 5.33
C PRO A 866 34.94 -18.12 5.29
N ILE A 867 35.68 -18.59 4.28
CA ILE A 867 37.05 -18.09 4.02
C ILE A 867 37.03 -16.79 3.21
N PRO A 868 38.02 -15.90 3.38
CA PRO A 868 38.09 -14.63 2.67
C PRO A 868 38.12 -14.80 1.14
N PRO A 869 37.47 -13.92 0.36
CA PRO A 869 37.37 -14.06 -1.09
C PRO A 869 38.74 -14.04 -1.78
N TYR A 870 39.71 -13.29 -1.24
CA TYR A 870 41.07 -13.21 -1.79
C TYR A 870 41.90 -14.50 -1.64
N PHE A 871 41.41 -15.54 -0.96
CA PHE A 871 42.03 -16.86 -1.02
C PHE A 871 41.85 -17.53 -2.39
N ASN A 872 40.83 -17.12 -3.16
CA ASN A 872 40.56 -17.62 -4.51
C ASN A 872 40.51 -19.15 -4.61
N ARG A 873 39.90 -19.79 -3.60
CA ARG A 873 39.65 -21.23 -3.51
C ARG A 873 38.42 -21.49 -2.65
N GLU A 874 37.89 -22.70 -2.72
CA GLU A 874 36.85 -23.18 -1.80
C GLU A 874 37.45 -23.56 -0.43
N ALA A 875 36.61 -23.55 0.60
CA ALA A 875 36.98 -23.98 1.94
C ALA A 875 37.28 -25.48 1.93
N VAL A 876 38.34 -25.88 2.66
CA VAL A 876 38.69 -27.30 2.85
C VAL A 876 38.49 -27.69 4.30
N GLU A 877 38.42 -28.99 4.61
CA GLU A 877 38.21 -29.48 5.98
C GLU A 877 39.22 -28.90 6.99
N ASP A 878 40.48 -28.71 6.58
CA ASP A 878 41.53 -28.14 7.42
C ASP A 878 41.25 -26.67 7.82
N ASP A 879 40.46 -25.91 7.05
CA ASP A 879 40.11 -24.53 7.41
C ASP A 879 39.24 -24.46 8.67
N ALA A 880 38.42 -25.48 8.96
CA ALA A 880 37.64 -25.55 10.20
C ALA A 880 38.52 -25.61 11.46
N VAL A 881 39.78 -26.03 11.32
CA VAL A 881 40.77 -26.09 12.41
C VAL A 881 41.79 -24.96 12.29
N ARG A 882 42.23 -24.62 11.08
CA ARG A 882 43.34 -23.68 10.83
C ARG A 882 42.89 -22.24 10.65
N TYR A 883 41.66 -21.98 10.24
CA TYR A 883 41.04 -20.65 10.20
C TYR A 883 40.37 -20.29 11.55
N GLN A 884 41.00 -20.74 12.63
CA GLN A 884 40.53 -20.61 14.01
C GLN A 884 41.75 -20.41 14.93
N ASN A 885 41.63 -19.54 15.94
CA ASN A 885 42.64 -19.45 16.99
C ASN A 885 42.53 -20.66 17.93
N VAL A 886 43.65 -21.12 18.47
CA VAL A 886 43.68 -22.28 19.40
C VAL A 886 42.96 -22.01 20.73
N PHE A 887 42.72 -20.74 21.03
CA PHE A 887 42.04 -20.23 22.23
C PHE A 887 40.66 -19.62 21.91
N SER A 888 40.11 -19.87 20.72
CA SER A 888 38.76 -19.40 20.37
C SER A 888 37.69 -20.18 21.12
N GLU A 889 36.85 -19.48 21.89
CA GLU A 889 35.81 -20.08 22.74
C GLU A 889 34.40 -19.61 22.35
N ASN A 890 34.23 -18.31 22.11
CA ASN A 890 32.90 -17.69 21.99
C ASN A 890 32.43 -17.62 20.53
N GLU A 891 31.41 -18.40 20.17
CA GLU A 891 30.80 -18.38 18.83
C GLU A 891 30.21 -17.01 18.49
N GLY A 892 30.43 -16.59 17.24
CA GLY A 892 29.75 -15.43 16.67
C GLY A 892 30.63 -14.55 15.79
N SER A 893 31.55 -15.12 15.01
CA SER A 893 32.25 -14.32 13.99
C SER A 893 32.08 -14.96 12.62
N VAL A 894 32.02 -14.14 11.57
CA VAL A 894 32.07 -14.59 10.18
C VAL A 894 33.51 -14.59 9.66
N ALA A 895 34.45 -14.00 10.42
CA ALA A 895 35.87 -13.95 10.07
C ALA A 895 36.76 -14.21 11.29
N ALA A 896 37.91 -14.84 11.08
CA ALA A 896 38.84 -15.14 12.16
C ALA A 896 39.67 -13.89 12.56
N PRO A 897 39.94 -13.67 13.87
CA PRO A 897 40.95 -12.70 14.33
C PRO A 897 42.36 -13.16 13.96
N THR A 898 42.78 -12.86 12.74
CA THR A 898 43.89 -13.56 12.08
C THR A 898 45.29 -13.37 12.65
N ALA A 899 45.51 -12.33 13.46
CA ALA A 899 46.78 -12.16 14.18
C ALA A 899 46.97 -13.20 15.29
N GLY A 900 45.88 -13.72 15.85
CA GLY A 900 45.92 -14.81 16.83
C GLY A 900 46.37 -16.14 16.22
N LEU A 901 46.24 -16.33 14.90
CA LEU A 901 46.51 -17.61 14.24
C LEU A 901 48.00 -18.02 14.33
N HIS A 902 48.88 -17.05 14.59
CA HIS A 902 50.32 -17.28 14.78
C HIS A 902 50.65 -17.93 16.13
N PHE A 903 49.75 -17.85 17.11
CA PHE A 903 49.94 -18.45 18.43
C PHE A 903 49.52 -19.92 18.41
N ASN A 904 50.46 -20.80 18.76
CA ASN A 904 50.20 -22.21 19.05
C ASN A 904 50.01 -22.42 20.55
N ASP A 905 49.62 -23.63 20.95
CA ASP A 905 49.33 -23.97 22.36
C ASP A 905 50.53 -23.64 23.28
N ASP A 906 51.76 -23.96 22.85
CA ASP A 906 52.98 -23.65 23.60
C ASP A 906 53.13 -22.15 23.94
N LEU A 907 52.76 -21.26 23.01
CA LEU A 907 52.83 -19.82 23.24
C LEU A 907 51.69 -19.33 24.12
N ILE A 908 50.49 -19.90 23.99
CA ILE A 908 49.35 -19.54 24.84
C ILE A 908 49.63 -19.95 26.28
N ASP A 909 50.14 -21.15 26.49
CA ASP A 909 50.57 -21.63 27.82
C ASP A 909 51.65 -20.72 28.42
N LEU A 910 52.63 -20.30 27.60
CA LEU A 910 53.73 -19.42 28.02
C LEU A 910 53.25 -18.05 28.53
N VAL A 911 52.20 -17.49 27.92
CA VAL A 911 51.71 -16.13 28.24
C VAL A 911 50.48 -16.11 29.16
N SER A 912 49.88 -17.27 29.44
CA SER A 912 48.62 -17.44 30.19
C SER A 912 48.52 -16.63 31.50
N SER A 913 49.60 -16.54 32.28
CA SER A 913 49.61 -15.80 33.55
C SER A 913 49.46 -14.28 33.39
N SER A 914 49.66 -13.77 32.17
CA SER A 914 49.70 -12.36 31.81
C SER A 914 48.74 -12.02 30.66
N SER A 915 47.88 -12.97 30.26
CA SER A 915 46.87 -12.75 29.23
C SER A 915 45.57 -12.23 29.82
N CYS A 916 44.83 -11.47 29.01
CA CYS A 916 43.41 -11.21 29.15
C CYS A 916 42.72 -11.53 27.82
N PHE A 917 41.42 -11.84 27.88
CA PHE A 917 40.60 -12.14 26.71
C PHE A 917 39.45 -11.16 26.57
N LEU A 918 39.09 -10.85 25.33
CA LEU A 918 37.89 -10.13 24.96
C LEU A 918 37.22 -10.83 23.77
N THR A 919 35.94 -10.59 23.55
CA THR A 919 35.22 -11.10 22.37
C THR A 919 34.76 -9.92 21.53
N LEU A 920 35.27 -9.79 20.30
CA LEU A 920 34.70 -8.89 19.29
C LEU A 920 34.27 -9.74 18.09
N HIS A 921 32.97 -9.70 17.81
CA HIS A 921 32.32 -10.44 16.75
C HIS A 921 32.64 -9.80 15.41
N VAL A 922 33.45 -10.48 14.60
CA VAL A 922 33.96 -9.94 13.34
C VAL A 922 33.00 -10.27 12.20
N GLY A 923 32.38 -9.25 11.62
CA GLY A 923 31.50 -9.37 10.45
C GLY A 923 32.25 -9.35 9.11
N ALA A 924 31.55 -9.54 7.99
CA ALA A 924 32.18 -9.53 6.65
C ALA A 924 32.71 -8.15 6.23
N GLY A 925 32.28 -7.07 6.91
CA GLY A 925 32.73 -5.70 6.68
C GLY A 925 34.24 -5.50 6.82
N THR A 926 34.92 -6.32 7.62
CA THR A 926 36.37 -6.25 7.86
C THR A 926 37.21 -6.48 6.60
N PHE A 927 36.65 -7.10 5.56
CA PHE A 927 37.34 -7.36 4.29
C PHE A 927 37.09 -6.30 3.21
N ARG A 928 36.24 -5.31 3.47
CA ARG A 928 35.87 -4.35 2.42
C ARG A 928 36.97 -3.30 2.20
N PRO A 929 37.29 -2.99 0.93
CA PRO A 929 38.17 -1.87 0.61
C PRO A 929 37.47 -0.55 0.89
N ILE A 930 38.26 0.50 1.06
CA ILE A 930 37.75 1.87 1.18
C ILE A 930 37.17 2.31 -0.18
N GLU A 931 35.87 2.61 -0.21
CA GLU A 931 35.16 2.93 -1.46
C GLU A 931 35.29 4.40 -1.90
N LYS A 932 35.49 5.31 -0.94
CA LYS A 932 35.51 6.76 -1.19
C LYS A 932 36.93 7.30 -1.40
N GLU A 933 37.04 8.42 -2.11
CA GLU A 933 38.32 9.08 -2.39
C GLU A 933 38.95 9.74 -1.16
N ASP A 934 38.14 10.36 -0.29
CA ASP A 934 38.55 10.75 1.06
C ASP A 934 38.11 9.65 2.02
N VAL A 935 39.06 9.18 2.83
CA VAL A 935 38.83 8.11 3.80
C VAL A 935 37.73 8.47 4.78
N LYS A 936 37.56 9.75 5.11
CA LYS A 936 36.52 10.19 6.05
C LYS A 936 35.10 10.04 5.54
N ASP A 937 34.92 9.94 4.23
CA ASP A 937 33.59 9.76 3.63
C ASP A 937 33.19 8.27 3.63
N HIS A 938 34.10 7.37 4.01
CA HIS A 938 33.84 5.95 4.11
C HIS A 938 33.10 5.61 5.41
N GLU A 939 31.99 4.89 5.27
CA GLU A 939 31.19 4.41 6.40
C GLU A 939 31.79 3.11 6.95
N MET A 940 32.11 3.10 8.24
CA MET A 940 32.61 1.93 8.96
C MET A 940 31.47 0.99 9.30
N HIS A 941 31.70 -0.29 9.06
CA HIS A 941 30.82 -1.33 9.58
C HIS A 941 30.88 -1.38 11.10
N GLU A 942 29.69 -1.41 11.71
CA GLU A 942 29.52 -1.64 13.13
C GLU A 942 29.77 -3.11 13.48
N GLU A 943 30.48 -3.34 14.58
CA GLU A 943 30.73 -4.66 15.14
C GLU A 943 30.34 -4.70 16.61
N GLY A 944 29.76 -5.82 17.06
CA GLY A 944 29.38 -6.05 18.46
C GLY A 944 30.51 -6.73 19.25
N PHE A 945 30.75 -6.29 20.48
CA PHE A 945 31.69 -6.93 21.40
C PHE A 945 31.05 -7.30 22.73
N GLU A 946 31.64 -8.31 23.36
CA GLU A 946 31.30 -8.82 24.68
C GLU A 946 32.59 -9.05 25.46
N VAL A 947 32.72 -8.41 26.62
CA VAL A 947 33.92 -8.54 27.45
C VAL A 947 33.55 -8.81 28.90
N ASP A 948 34.08 -9.89 29.45
CA ASP A 948 33.92 -10.23 30.87
C ASP A 948 34.52 -9.14 31.77
N VAL A 949 33.77 -8.71 32.77
CA VAL A 949 34.21 -7.67 33.72
C VAL A 949 35.45 -8.12 34.49
N GLY A 950 35.61 -9.42 34.75
CA GLY A 950 36.79 -9.99 35.38
C GLY A 950 38.05 -9.89 34.50
N GLU A 951 37.92 -10.04 33.18
CA GLU A 951 39.02 -9.82 32.22
C GLU A 951 39.48 -8.36 32.21
N ILE A 952 38.54 -7.40 32.18
CA ILE A 952 38.85 -5.97 32.26
C ILE A 952 39.41 -5.60 33.64
N GLY A 953 38.84 -6.14 34.72
CA GLY A 953 39.35 -5.94 36.08
C GLY A 953 40.83 -6.37 36.21
N ARG A 954 41.18 -7.56 35.70
CA ARG A 954 42.57 -8.04 35.66
C ARG A 954 43.48 -7.12 34.83
N LEU A 955 42.97 -6.61 33.70
CA LEU A 955 43.72 -5.68 32.86
C LEU A 955 44.00 -4.37 33.60
N VAL A 956 42.98 -3.78 34.23
CA VAL A 956 43.07 -2.54 35.02
C VAL A 956 44.05 -2.68 36.18
N GLU A 957 43.95 -3.75 36.97
CA GLU A 957 44.88 -4.02 38.08
C GLU A 957 46.34 -4.09 37.62
N ARG A 958 46.58 -4.75 36.48
CA ARG A 958 47.93 -4.86 35.89
C ARG A 958 48.42 -3.53 35.35
N MET A 959 47.55 -2.72 34.74
CA MET A 959 47.89 -1.37 34.27
C MET A 959 48.29 -0.46 35.42
N GLU A 960 47.58 -0.51 36.54
CA GLU A 960 47.91 0.25 37.75
C GLU A 960 49.18 -0.24 38.44
N ALA A 961 49.51 -1.53 38.31
CA ALA A 961 50.82 -2.06 38.67
C ALA A 961 51.95 -1.62 37.71
N GLY A 962 51.66 -0.76 36.73
CA GLY A 962 52.62 -0.18 35.79
C GLY A 962 52.88 -1.04 34.55
N ARG A 963 52.08 -2.08 34.30
CA ARG A 963 52.22 -2.92 33.10
C ARG A 963 51.53 -2.25 31.91
N LYS A 964 52.19 -2.33 30.76
CA LYS A 964 51.70 -1.86 29.46
C LYS A 964 50.76 -2.85 28.80
N VAL A 965 50.02 -2.43 27.79
CA VAL A 965 49.06 -3.29 27.07
C VAL A 965 49.58 -3.66 25.68
N LEU A 966 49.69 -4.96 25.43
CA LEU A 966 50.00 -5.54 24.12
C LEU A 966 48.73 -6.15 23.53
N ALA A 967 48.18 -5.53 22.48
CA ALA A 967 47.02 -6.08 21.77
C ALA A 967 47.47 -7.06 20.67
N VAL A 968 46.81 -8.22 20.58
CA VAL A 968 47.00 -9.19 19.50
C VAL A 968 45.87 -9.05 18.49
N GLY A 969 46.15 -8.33 17.42
CA GLY A 969 45.22 -8.05 16.34
C GLY A 969 44.59 -6.66 16.44
N THR A 970 44.28 -6.14 15.26
CA THR A 970 43.60 -4.86 15.07
C THR A 970 42.24 -4.82 15.76
N THR A 971 41.50 -5.92 15.68
CA THR A 971 40.20 -6.13 16.33
C THR A 971 40.29 -5.92 17.84
N SER A 972 41.25 -6.55 18.54
CA SER A 972 41.46 -6.35 19.98
C SER A 972 41.83 -4.91 20.33
N ALA A 973 42.67 -4.27 19.51
CA ALA A 973 43.03 -2.87 19.73
C ALA A 973 41.81 -1.95 19.65
N ARG A 974 40.96 -2.11 18.62
CA ARG A 974 39.74 -1.31 18.47
C ARG A 974 38.76 -1.51 19.61
N THR A 975 38.59 -2.75 20.11
CA THR A 975 37.73 -3.00 21.28
C THR A 975 38.23 -2.29 22.52
N LEU A 976 39.53 -2.37 22.82
CA LEU A 976 40.12 -1.70 23.98
C LEU A 976 39.97 -0.18 23.92
N GLU A 977 40.24 0.41 22.76
CA GLU A 977 40.03 1.85 22.53
C GLU A 977 38.54 2.22 22.63
N SER A 978 37.64 1.35 22.15
CA SER A 978 36.18 1.59 22.26
C SER A 978 35.71 1.54 23.72
N LEU A 979 36.20 0.58 24.51
CA LEU A 979 35.89 0.48 25.95
C LEU A 979 36.35 1.72 26.71
N TYR A 980 37.53 2.25 26.39
CA TYR A 980 37.99 3.51 26.96
C TYR A 980 36.98 4.63 26.71
N TRP A 981 36.58 4.85 25.45
CA TRP A 981 35.67 5.95 25.11
C TRP A 981 34.27 5.76 25.64
N LEU A 982 33.77 4.53 25.72
CA LEU A 982 32.48 4.23 26.36
C LEU A 982 32.51 4.52 27.86
N GLY A 983 33.63 4.22 28.53
CA GLY A 983 33.84 4.58 29.93
C GLY A 983 33.92 6.09 30.15
N VAL A 984 34.52 6.84 29.22
CA VAL A 984 34.53 8.32 29.24
C VAL A 984 33.14 8.90 28.99
N LYS A 985 32.40 8.32 28.04
CA LYS A 985 31.04 8.73 27.66
C LYS A 985 30.00 8.42 28.74
N GLY A 986 30.21 7.36 29.52
CA GLY A 986 29.27 6.87 30.53
C GLY A 986 28.21 5.91 29.97
N GLY A 987 28.50 5.19 28.88
CA GLY A 987 27.61 4.15 28.35
C GLY A 987 27.20 4.27 26.88
N GLY A 988 26.41 3.30 26.42
CA GLY A 988 25.75 3.30 25.12
C GLY A 988 26.58 2.75 23.95
N ARG A 989 26.30 3.26 22.74
CA ARG A 989 26.97 2.93 21.48
C ARG A 989 28.08 3.94 21.19
N LEU A 990 29.23 3.50 20.65
CA LEU A 990 30.31 4.39 20.21
C LEU A 990 30.26 4.60 18.70
N GLY A 991 29.99 5.84 18.28
CA GLY A 991 29.94 6.23 16.87
C GLY A 991 31.32 6.32 16.19
N GLN A 992 31.31 6.44 14.86
CA GLN A 992 32.50 6.34 14.02
C GLN A 992 33.56 7.41 14.31
N PHE A 993 33.11 8.66 14.50
CA PHE A 993 33.99 9.82 14.76
C PHE A 993 33.82 10.42 16.16
N GLU A 994 32.98 9.83 17.00
CA GLU A 994 32.60 10.39 18.30
C GLU A 994 33.82 10.63 19.21
N CYS A 995 34.82 9.74 19.15
CA CYS A 995 36.06 9.89 19.92
C CYS A 995 36.88 11.16 19.58
N TYR A 996 36.69 11.75 18.40
CA TYR A 996 37.41 12.95 17.97
C TYR A 996 36.77 14.24 18.49
N GLU A 997 35.57 14.15 19.05
CA GLU A 997 34.83 15.29 19.61
C GLU A 997 34.86 15.31 21.15
N MET A 998 35.26 14.20 21.77
CA MET A 998 35.36 14.03 23.22
C MET A 998 36.76 14.39 23.74
N GLU A 999 36.81 15.01 24.93
CA GLU A 999 38.08 15.29 25.62
C GLU A 999 38.59 14.03 26.34
N GLY A 1000 39.69 13.45 25.85
CA GLY A 1000 40.31 12.26 26.43
C GLY A 1000 41.20 12.54 27.64
N ASN A 1001 40.70 13.27 28.64
CA ASN A 1001 41.46 13.69 29.84
C ASN A 1001 41.43 12.66 30.99
N VAL A 1002 40.75 11.53 30.80
CA VAL A 1002 40.61 10.46 31.81
C VAL A 1002 41.76 9.46 31.67
N GLY A 1003 42.30 8.96 32.78
CA GLY A 1003 43.31 7.91 32.74
C GLY A 1003 42.75 6.61 32.15
N ALA A 1004 43.55 5.85 31.40
CA ALA A 1004 43.07 4.63 30.74
C ALA A 1004 42.47 3.59 31.71
N ALA A 1005 43.11 3.39 32.86
CA ALA A 1005 42.60 2.51 33.91
C ALA A 1005 41.28 3.02 34.52
N GLU A 1006 41.15 4.33 34.70
CA GLU A 1006 39.94 4.96 35.24
C GLU A 1006 38.76 4.82 34.26
N ALA A 1007 38.99 5.11 32.97
CA ALA A 1007 37.98 4.94 31.94
C ALA A 1007 37.51 3.48 31.81
N LEU A 1008 38.43 2.52 31.85
CA LEU A 1008 38.07 1.10 31.81
C LEU A 1008 37.28 0.65 33.05
N ARG A 1009 37.53 1.23 34.24
CA ARG A 1009 36.68 1.00 35.43
C ARG A 1009 35.26 1.53 35.20
N SER A 1010 35.13 2.75 34.68
CA SER A 1010 33.82 3.30 34.35
C SER A 1010 33.07 2.44 33.32
N ALA A 1011 33.79 1.82 32.37
CA ALA A 1011 33.19 0.89 31.43
C ALA A 1011 32.70 -0.41 32.11
N MET A 1012 33.33 -0.86 33.21
CA MET A 1012 32.87 -2.02 33.99
C MET A 1012 31.52 -1.77 34.67
N ASP A 1013 31.23 -0.51 35.05
CA ASP A 1013 29.94 -0.14 35.65
C ASP A 1013 28.76 -0.28 34.66
N MET A 1014 29.06 -0.42 33.36
CA MET A 1014 28.06 -0.65 32.30
C MET A 1014 27.67 -2.12 32.14
N ALA A 1015 28.28 -3.03 32.90
CA ALA A 1015 28.10 -4.46 32.67
C ALA A 1015 26.73 -4.96 33.13
N GLU A 1016 26.15 -5.85 32.32
CA GLU A 1016 24.96 -6.63 32.66
C GLU A 1016 25.37 -8.09 32.81
N ASP A 1017 24.95 -8.74 33.91
CA ASP A 1017 25.32 -10.13 34.24
C ASP A 1017 26.83 -10.42 34.21
N GLY A 1018 27.65 -9.42 34.57
CA GLY A 1018 29.12 -9.54 34.60
C GLY A 1018 29.80 -9.41 33.23
N VAL A 1019 29.07 -9.03 32.18
CA VAL A 1019 29.60 -8.84 30.83
C VAL A 1019 29.32 -7.42 30.35
N ILE A 1020 30.35 -6.75 29.85
CA ILE A 1020 30.22 -5.48 29.14
C ILE A 1020 29.85 -5.79 27.70
N LYS A 1021 28.64 -5.41 27.29
CA LYS A 1021 28.15 -5.55 25.92
C LYS A 1021 28.11 -4.20 25.24
N GLY A 1022 28.56 -4.13 24.00
CA GLY A 1022 28.54 -2.89 23.25
C GLY A 1022 28.71 -3.09 21.76
N ARG A 1023 28.59 -1.98 21.02
CA ARG A 1023 28.84 -1.93 19.59
C ARG A 1023 29.79 -0.78 19.27
N THR A 1024 30.62 -0.99 18.26
CA THR A 1024 31.62 0.00 17.83
C THR A 1024 31.65 0.11 16.31
N SER A 1025 31.56 1.34 15.81
CA SER A 1025 31.94 1.72 14.45
C SER A 1025 33.21 2.57 14.43
N LEU A 1026 33.96 2.61 15.55
CA LEU A 1026 35.14 3.47 15.75
C LEU A 1026 36.12 3.38 14.58
N MET A 1027 36.35 4.52 13.92
CA MET A 1027 37.30 4.64 12.82
C MET A 1027 38.61 5.24 13.31
N ILE A 1028 39.62 4.38 13.54
CA ILE A 1028 40.94 4.84 13.97
C ILE A 1028 41.78 5.25 12.74
N MET A 1029 41.99 6.56 12.58
CA MET A 1029 42.74 7.16 11.49
C MET A 1029 44.04 7.84 11.95
N PRO A 1030 45.02 8.09 11.06
CA PRO A 1030 46.21 8.87 11.39
C PRO A 1030 45.89 10.19 12.08
N GLY A 1031 46.54 10.42 13.23
CA GLY A 1031 46.23 11.53 14.14
C GLY A 1031 45.41 11.12 15.36
N TYR A 1032 44.90 9.89 15.41
CA TYR A 1032 44.31 9.32 16.62
C TYR A 1032 45.39 9.04 17.67
N GLU A 1033 45.10 9.42 18.91
CA GLU A 1033 45.96 9.13 20.06
C GLU A 1033 45.44 7.91 20.81
N PHE A 1034 46.15 6.79 20.71
CA PHE A 1034 45.79 5.57 21.43
C PHE A 1034 45.79 5.80 22.93
N LYS A 1035 44.76 5.30 23.62
CA LYS A 1035 44.56 5.54 25.05
C LYS A 1035 44.92 4.33 25.89
N VAL A 1036 44.70 3.13 25.36
CA VAL A 1036 44.93 1.87 26.09
C VAL A 1036 46.12 1.09 25.53
N VAL A 1037 46.25 0.99 24.22
CA VAL A 1037 47.21 0.06 23.59
C VAL A 1037 48.61 0.66 23.48
N ASP A 1038 49.63 -0.05 23.97
CA ASP A 1038 51.05 0.37 23.91
C ASP A 1038 51.83 -0.35 22.81
N LYS A 1039 51.53 -1.63 22.56
CA LYS A 1039 52.11 -2.44 21.49
C LYS A 1039 51.01 -3.19 20.74
N LEU A 1040 51.22 -3.44 19.44
CA LEU A 1040 50.28 -4.14 18.58
C LEU A 1040 50.98 -5.26 17.81
N ILE A 1041 50.52 -6.50 17.95
CA ILE A 1041 50.87 -7.61 17.05
C ILE A 1041 49.79 -7.70 15.98
N THR A 1042 50.17 -7.70 14.70
CA THR A 1042 49.19 -7.80 13.61
C THR A 1042 49.81 -8.37 12.32
N ASN A 1043 48.97 -8.83 11.39
CA ASN A 1043 49.38 -9.24 10.05
C ASN A 1043 49.70 -8.02 9.17
N PHE A 1044 50.23 -8.26 7.97
CA PHE A 1044 50.24 -7.24 6.92
C PHE A 1044 48.88 -7.16 6.24
N HIS A 1045 48.31 -5.95 6.14
CA HIS A 1045 46.95 -5.72 5.67
C HIS A 1045 46.88 -5.32 4.19
N ALA A 1046 45.74 -5.55 3.54
CA ALA A 1046 45.57 -5.22 2.13
C ALA A 1046 45.81 -3.72 1.88
N PRO A 1047 46.37 -3.34 0.72
CA PRO A 1047 46.34 -1.94 0.31
C PRO A 1047 44.89 -1.49 0.33
N ASP A 1048 44.65 -0.24 0.73
CA ASP A 1048 43.31 0.35 0.69
C ASP A 1048 42.26 -0.24 1.67
N SER A 1049 42.72 -0.84 2.77
CA SER A 1049 41.84 -1.34 3.83
C SER A 1049 41.74 -0.38 5.00
N THR A 1050 40.62 -0.41 5.73
CA THR A 1050 40.44 0.36 6.97
C THR A 1050 41.44 -0.05 8.06
N LEU A 1051 41.90 -1.31 8.05
CA LEU A 1051 42.98 -1.79 8.91
C LEU A 1051 44.31 -1.08 8.66
N MET A 1052 44.58 -0.70 7.40
CA MET A 1052 45.78 0.08 7.03
C MET A 1052 45.78 1.45 7.70
N LEU A 1053 44.62 2.07 7.88
CA LEU A 1053 44.48 3.37 8.56
C LEU A 1053 44.90 3.27 10.02
N MET A 1054 44.44 2.23 10.70
CA MET A 1054 44.70 2.05 12.13
C MET A 1054 46.17 1.73 12.40
N VAL A 1055 46.79 0.84 11.61
CA VAL A 1055 48.24 0.58 11.76
C VAL A 1055 49.07 1.83 11.41
N SER A 1056 48.60 2.66 10.48
CA SER A 1056 49.21 3.96 10.18
C SER A 1056 49.06 4.95 11.32
N ALA A 1057 47.92 4.94 12.02
CA ALA A 1057 47.71 5.75 13.22
C ALA A 1057 48.62 5.29 14.37
N PHE A 1058 48.83 3.98 14.51
CA PHE A 1058 49.59 3.39 15.60
C PHE A 1058 51.11 3.58 15.45
N ALA A 1059 51.67 3.28 14.27
CA ALA A 1059 53.11 3.36 13.99
C ALA A 1059 53.56 4.70 13.38
N GLY A 1060 52.62 5.53 12.92
CA GLY A 1060 52.89 6.73 12.14
C GLY A 1060 52.94 6.48 10.62
N GLN A 1061 52.36 7.41 9.86
CA GLN A 1061 52.06 7.23 8.43
C GLN A 1061 53.29 7.04 7.52
N GLY A 1062 54.42 7.72 7.80
CA GLY A 1062 55.65 7.56 7.01
C GLY A 1062 56.31 6.21 7.24
N ASP A 1063 56.49 5.85 8.50
CA ASP A 1063 57.19 4.64 8.94
C ASP A 1063 56.47 3.36 8.50
N ILE A 1064 55.13 3.34 8.52
CA ILE A 1064 54.38 2.14 8.15
C ILE A 1064 54.49 1.81 6.66
N LYS A 1065 54.54 2.80 5.77
CA LYS A 1065 54.66 2.57 4.33
C LYS A 1065 56.01 1.96 3.99
N GLU A 1066 57.08 2.46 4.59
CA GLU A 1066 58.43 1.91 4.44
C GLU A 1066 58.52 0.48 4.96
N LEU A 1067 57.85 0.16 6.07
CA LEU A 1067 57.78 -1.21 6.62
C LEU A 1067 57.06 -2.17 5.66
N TYR A 1068 55.97 -1.72 5.03
CA TYR A 1068 55.24 -2.54 4.05
C TYR A 1068 56.03 -2.72 2.75
N GLU A 1069 56.72 -1.68 2.28
CA GLU A 1069 57.63 -1.77 1.13
C GLU A 1069 58.81 -2.71 1.41
N LEU A 1070 59.36 -2.68 2.63
CA LEU A 1070 60.36 -3.65 3.08
C LEU A 1070 59.79 -5.08 3.09
N ALA A 1071 58.58 -5.27 3.62
CA ALA A 1071 57.94 -6.59 3.65
C ALA A 1071 57.69 -7.15 2.24
N VAL A 1072 57.27 -6.31 1.28
CA VAL A 1072 57.15 -6.70 -0.14
C VAL A 1072 58.51 -7.05 -0.73
N LYS A 1073 59.54 -6.23 -0.48
CA LYS A 1073 60.91 -6.46 -0.97
C LYS A 1073 61.52 -7.75 -0.43
N GLU A 1074 61.25 -8.07 0.82
CA GLU A 1074 61.73 -9.28 1.50
C GLU A 1074 60.84 -10.50 1.25
N GLU A 1075 59.86 -10.40 0.34
CA GLU A 1075 58.92 -11.48 -0.03
C GLU A 1075 58.20 -12.08 1.19
N MET A 1076 57.83 -11.23 2.15
CA MET A 1076 56.96 -11.63 3.25
C MET A 1076 55.54 -11.90 2.74
N ARG A 1077 54.83 -12.79 3.40
CA ARG A 1077 53.44 -13.14 3.04
C ARG A 1077 52.45 -12.18 3.71
N PHE A 1078 51.39 -11.84 3.02
CA PHE A 1078 50.41 -10.85 3.46
C PHE A 1078 49.06 -11.48 3.85
N LEU A 1079 48.22 -10.69 4.52
CA LEU A 1079 46.85 -11.00 4.92
C LEU A 1079 46.73 -12.14 5.95
N SER A 1080 45.56 -12.78 6.00
CA SER A 1080 45.15 -13.72 7.05
C SER A 1080 46.15 -14.84 7.35
N TYR A 1081 46.67 -15.52 6.32
CA TYR A 1081 47.66 -16.60 6.46
C TYR A 1081 49.10 -16.15 6.18
N GLY A 1082 49.32 -14.83 6.18
CA GLY A 1082 50.61 -14.23 5.93
C GLY A 1082 51.58 -14.33 7.10
N ASP A 1083 52.56 -13.43 7.08
CA ASP A 1083 53.51 -13.22 8.16
C ASP A 1083 53.00 -12.12 9.11
N CYS A 1084 53.69 -11.94 10.25
CA CYS A 1084 53.23 -11.07 11.33
C CYS A 1084 54.28 -10.01 11.68
N MET A 1085 53.85 -8.90 12.27
CA MET A 1085 54.71 -7.84 12.79
C MET A 1085 54.27 -7.43 14.19
N ILE A 1086 55.21 -6.89 14.97
CA ILE A 1086 54.93 -6.17 16.21
C ILE A 1086 55.26 -4.70 16.04
N LEU A 1087 54.36 -3.82 16.47
CA LEU A 1087 54.50 -2.38 16.38
C LEU A 1087 54.55 -1.78 17.79
N ASP A 1088 55.29 -0.70 17.93
CA ASP A 1088 55.30 0.18 19.09
C ASP A 1088 54.41 1.40 18.81
N ARG A 1089 53.61 1.80 19.81
CA ARG A 1089 52.84 3.04 19.73
C ARG A 1089 53.81 4.21 19.56
N LYS A 1090 53.62 5.00 18.50
CA LYS A 1090 54.33 6.27 18.33
C LYS A 1090 53.71 7.32 19.26
N LYS A 1091 54.56 7.97 20.08
CA LYS A 1091 54.14 9.02 21.01
C LYS A 1091 53.85 10.33 20.31
#